data_AF-A0A0J1BQX2-F1
#
_entry.id   AF-A0A0J1BQX2-F1
#
_cell.length_a   1.000
_cell.length_b   1.000
_cell.length_c   1.000
_cell.angle_alpha   90.00
_cell.angle_beta   90.00
_cell.angle_gamma   90.00
#
_symmetry.space_group_name_H-M   'P 1'
#
loop_
_entity.id
_entity.type
_entity.pdbx_description
1 polymer ?
#
loop_
_entity_poly.entity_id
_entity_poly.type
_entity_poly.pdbx_seq_one_letter_code
_entity_poly.pdbx_strand_id
1 'polypeptide(L)'
;MEYAYNFEKIIEIDGGLKYFHEVLPQSKGFEKKGFSIVAGDNSNSIKLSKSKGIWYYKDFKSGEAAINAINYICKDQNVEFIDALKHLYSLYNLSEDSVLLNKPLLKFSATDEPVGFYNVEFADSVNGLKNIAPFATEYTALEYNFRSILSYSTVTLKKNTTSRLLKTITATEKYPIYGYQEDGFVKIYEPKANLSKNKEGERFDPYAMKHHILGVKPTRHIYGLERLISEVDLTTLERIKYELKQNPSKSLKENLLTQLDDLQLDSVIICSGGSDGLNVASLGYNVVWMNSETEQINSDEYYLLQTICKNVYNIPDLDTTGVEMAVKLGLNFLEIKSIWLPEYLTETNQKDIADWVRAKASSNLETVVTEFEKLKRNALEFKFWSWQDSSRGGAYSLDNVCMNYFLKHNGFYKYVEDPDNTDEEIKFIHQKKNVITKVQPSDVKDFVSKWLIENAIDRKIQNMVLRSTYFSKKALLDLPKKEINTKSGTRTSQMYYYKNRSIIITKEGIAEKPHKPTDNMVWDTSILKRQIKLQSPHFTIAKDISGNWDIEILKKDCTYFNILINTSRMFWQKELEDNFKGKDTKAKEAYHNANRFNIAGSGLSEEEIAIQKLQLINKIFCIGYLLHQYKDAAKTYYVFAMDAKKGDKIADANGGSAKSLTISTLEKIVPNWHTIDGRQDQNKATFLMSGVTKNTPIIFTDDASQFWNHNPVFNQITGQTEANQKGGKIFKLAFADSPKQVCASNYVPNDLNKSFLRRLLLCQYSDYYHSDGKEYENSRSVKDDFKGATLWDETYSVEDWNNDDNFWMQCVQFYLSQADKIDPPKENLVVRNLMQKIGDVQLKWCNDFFTEENLNVYIHTDDVQDDYKRAAGKTAKATAKMTEGIEDWCEYMTYLSKKSYVLEGKKKAITNGVTGKRNSIYHFFINTTGAPLAKESDLIEQTIAKPLQLDPNKKIDDLPF
;
A
#
# COMPACT_ATOMS: atom_id res chain seq x y z
N MET A 1 -44.80 0.60 19.55
CA MET A 1 -44.17 1.59 20.46
C MET A 1 -43.00 2.21 19.72
N GLU A 2 -43.13 3.47 19.33
CA GLU A 2 -42.01 4.35 19.04
C GLU A 2 -41.33 4.60 20.39
N TYR A 3 -40.07 4.18 20.56
CA TYR A 3 -39.37 4.44 21.81
C TYR A 3 -38.62 5.76 21.64
N ALA A 4 -39.16 6.81 22.26
CA ALA A 4 -38.57 8.15 22.32
C ALA A 4 -37.22 8.24 23.09
N TYR A 5 -36.73 7.10 23.60
CA TYR A 5 -35.59 7.01 24.51
C TYR A 5 -34.64 5.87 24.10
N ASN A 6 -33.36 6.18 23.86
CA ASN A 6 -32.28 5.28 23.43
C ASN A 6 -31.12 5.26 24.45
N PHE A 7 -30.79 4.07 24.98
CA PHE A 7 -29.69 3.92 25.93
C PHE A 7 -28.31 4.26 25.34
N GLU A 8 -28.10 4.17 24.03
CA GLU A 8 -26.81 4.46 23.39
C GLU A 8 -26.32 5.88 23.68
N LYS A 9 -27.22 6.87 23.77
CA LYS A 9 -26.85 8.25 24.14
C LYS A 9 -26.24 8.33 25.55
N ILE A 10 -26.73 7.50 26.47
CA ILE A 10 -26.18 7.41 27.84
C ILE A 10 -24.81 6.71 27.81
N ILE A 11 -24.62 5.75 26.89
CA ILE A 11 -23.31 5.10 26.66
C ILE A 11 -22.27 6.09 26.15
N GLU A 12 -22.65 6.96 25.22
CA GLU A 12 -21.78 7.99 24.65
C GLU A 12 -21.32 9.03 25.70
N ILE A 13 -22.16 9.34 26.69
CA ILE A 13 -21.82 10.30 27.75
C ILE A 13 -20.88 9.67 28.77
N ASP A 14 -21.34 8.65 29.49
CA ASP A 14 -20.53 8.02 30.53
C ASP A 14 -20.82 6.54 30.80
N GLY A 15 -21.82 5.93 30.15
CA GLY A 15 -22.19 4.53 30.35
C GLY A 15 -23.14 4.26 31.50
N GLY A 16 -23.79 5.27 32.07
CA GLY A 16 -24.64 5.14 33.27
C GLY A 16 -23.88 5.37 34.58
N LEU A 17 -22.66 5.90 34.53
CA LEU A 17 -21.81 6.08 35.72
C LEU A 17 -22.37 7.13 36.67
N LYS A 18 -22.80 8.27 36.14
CA LYS A 18 -23.42 9.35 36.92
C LYS A 18 -24.60 8.85 37.74
N TYR A 19 -25.47 8.00 37.17
CA TYR A 19 -26.57 7.40 37.92
C TYR A 19 -26.07 6.59 39.12
N PHE A 20 -25.09 5.71 38.93
CA PHE A 20 -24.53 4.93 40.04
C PHE A 20 -23.86 5.81 41.09
N HIS A 21 -23.21 6.91 40.71
CA HIS A 21 -22.62 7.84 41.67
C HIS A 21 -23.64 8.64 42.49
N GLU A 22 -24.84 8.85 41.95
CA GLU A 22 -25.93 9.50 42.69
C GLU A 22 -26.62 8.54 43.65
N VAL A 23 -26.94 7.33 43.21
CA VAL A 23 -27.64 6.34 44.03
C VAL A 23 -26.70 5.62 45.01
N LEU A 24 -25.42 5.53 44.66
CA LEU A 24 -24.35 4.95 45.49
C LEU A 24 -23.22 5.97 45.67
N PRO A 25 -23.37 6.98 46.54
CA PRO A 25 -22.35 8.02 46.73
C PRO A 25 -20.97 7.47 47.10
N GLN A 26 -20.92 6.32 47.79
CA GLN A 26 -19.67 5.64 48.18
C GLN A 26 -18.88 5.09 46.98
N SER A 27 -19.49 5.01 45.80
CA SER A 27 -18.84 4.54 44.58
C SER A 27 -17.89 5.58 43.96
N LYS A 28 -18.00 6.86 44.31
CA LYS A 28 -17.17 7.95 43.78
C LYS A 28 -15.70 7.75 44.20
N GLY A 29 -14.80 7.65 43.23
CA GLY A 29 -13.37 7.39 43.43
C GLY A 29 -13.01 5.90 43.56
N PHE A 30 -13.99 4.99 43.51
CA PHE A 30 -13.81 3.54 43.61
C PHE A 30 -14.17 2.80 42.31
N GLU A 31 -14.14 3.47 41.16
CA GLU A 31 -14.56 2.94 39.87
C GLU A 31 -13.67 1.78 39.36
N LYS A 32 -12.50 1.59 39.98
CA LYS A 32 -11.56 0.48 39.72
C LYS A 32 -11.36 -0.46 40.92
N LYS A 33 -12.00 -0.21 42.06
CA LYS A 33 -11.84 -0.96 43.32
C LYS A 33 -13.20 -1.41 43.84
N GLY A 34 -13.23 -2.37 44.76
CA GLY A 34 -14.47 -2.71 45.47
C GLY A 34 -14.78 -1.66 46.53
N PHE A 35 -16.06 -1.51 46.87
CA PHE A 35 -16.53 -0.67 47.97
C PHE A 35 -17.66 -1.39 48.73
N SER A 36 -18.07 -0.86 49.88
CA SER A 36 -19.26 -1.31 50.63
C SER A 36 -20.21 -0.13 50.84
N ILE A 37 -21.51 -0.42 50.86
CA ILE A 37 -22.56 0.56 51.13
C ILE A 37 -22.74 0.76 52.65
N VAL A 38 -22.34 -0.22 53.47
CA VAL A 38 -22.49 -0.16 54.94
C VAL A 38 -21.29 0.56 55.55
N ALA A 39 -21.55 1.64 56.29
CA ALA A 39 -20.52 2.40 57.00
C ALA A 39 -19.79 1.51 58.02
N GLY A 40 -18.46 1.36 57.87
CA GLY A 40 -17.61 0.53 58.72
C GLY A 40 -17.37 -0.90 58.22
N ASP A 41 -18.00 -1.33 57.13
CA ASP A 41 -17.77 -2.63 56.50
C ASP A 41 -16.65 -2.55 55.44
N ASN A 42 -15.48 -3.14 55.73
CA ASN A 42 -14.33 -3.19 54.82
C ASN A 42 -14.37 -4.38 53.84
N SER A 43 -15.48 -5.12 53.73
CA SER A 43 -15.56 -6.32 52.89
C SER A 43 -15.46 -6.05 51.37
N ASN A 44 -15.57 -4.80 50.92
CA ASN A 44 -15.46 -4.40 49.50
C ASN A 44 -16.30 -5.27 48.55
N SER A 45 -17.49 -5.67 49.00
CA SER A 45 -18.31 -6.69 48.33
C SER A 45 -19.03 -6.22 47.07
N ILE A 46 -18.99 -4.93 46.76
CA ILE A 46 -19.64 -4.34 45.59
C ILE A 46 -18.59 -3.76 44.66
N LYS A 47 -18.78 -3.94 43.35
CA LYS A 47 -17.88 -3.40 42.34
C LYS A 47 -18.65 -2.80 41.17
N LEU A 48 -18.22 -1.62 40.74
CA LEU A 48 -18.56 -1.08 39.43
C LEU A 48 -17.52 -1.53 38.40
N SER A 49 -17.97 -1.93 37.22
CA SER A 49 -17.07 -2.33 36.13
C SER A 49 -17.57 -1.81 34.79
N LYS A 50 -16.64 -1.37 33.93
CA LYS A 50 -16.96 -0.85 32.60
C LYS A 50 -16.66 -1.90 31.53
N SER A 51 -17.64 -2.17 30.67
CA SER A 51 -17.48 -3.05 29.50
C SER A 51 -18.22 -2.48 28.30
N LYS A 52 -17.54 -2.37 27.15
CA LYS A 52 -18.05 -1.77 25.90
C LYS A 52 -18.72 -0.41 26.11
N GLY A 53 -18.14 0.45 26.94
CA GLY A 53 -18.69 1.78 27.23
C GLY A 53 -19.73 1.83 28.35
N ILE A 54 -20.34 0.70 28.75
CA ILE A 54 -21.42 0.62 29.75
C ILE A 54 -20.86 0.28 31.14
N TRP A 55 -21.39 0.90 32.20
CA TRP A 55 -21.10 0.54 33.59
C TRP A 55 -22.09 -0.47 34.15
N TYR A 56 -21.55 -1.41 34.93
CA TYR A 56 -22.29 -2.48 35.57
C TYR A 56 -22.03 -2.49 37.07
N TYR A 57 -23.10 -2.64 37.84
CA TYR A 57 -23.11 -2.92 39.27
C TYR A 57 -23.13 -4.43 39.51
N LYS A 58 -22.25 -4.90 40.40
CA LYS A 58 -22.25 -6.28 40.89
C LYS A 58 -22.05 -6.28 42.41
N ASP A 59 -22.97 -6.91 43.11
CA ASP A 59 -22.81 -7.31 44.51
C ASP A 59 -22.44 -8.79 44.57
N PHE A 60 -21.23 -9.07 45.07
CA PHE A 60 -20.70 -10.43 45.19
C PHE A 60 -21.36 -11.24 46.31
N LYS A 61 -22.06 -10.62 47.26
CA LYS A 61 -22.81 -11.33 48.32
C LYS A 61 -24.16 -11.89 47.83
N SER A 62 -24.78 -11.24 46.85
CA SER A 62 -26.10 -11.63 46.32
C SER A 62 -26.09 -12.84 45.39
N GLY A 63 -24.94 -13.16 44.79
CA GLY A 63 -24.82 -14.17 43.72
C GLY A 63 -25.41 -13.75 42.36
N GLU A 64 -26.15 -12.65 42.28
CA GLU A 64 -26.87 -12.22 41.07
C GLU A 64 -25.95 -11.68 39.98
N ALA A 65 -26.33 -11.81 38.70
CA ALA A 65 -25.55 -11.29 37.58
C ALA A 65 -25.32 -9.76 37.67
N ALA A 66 -24.23 -9.27 37.07
CA ALA A 66 -23.96 -7.85 37.02
C ALA A 66 -25.01 -7.12 36.16
N ILE A 67 -25.53 -6.00 36.65
CA ILE A 67 -26.63 -5.26 36.02
C ILE A 67 -26.20 -3.82 35.67
N ASN A 68 -26.69 -3.30 34.55
CA ASN A 68 -26.44 -1.91 34.15
C ASN A 68 -27.42 -0.95 34.84
N ALA A 69 -27.26 0.36 34.62
CA ALA A 69 -28.10 1.38 35.26
C ALA A 69 -29.61 1.19 35.01
N ILE A 70 -30.04 0.80 33.79
CA ILE A 70 -31.45 0.55 33.49
C ILE A 70 -31.99 -0.60 34.34
N ASN A 71 -31.32 -1.75 34.30
CA ASN A 71 -31.77 -2.93 35.03
C ASN A 71 -31.71 -2.70 36.54
N TYR A 72 -30.76 -1.88 37.01
CA TYR A 72 -30.70 -1.44 38.40
C TYR A 72 -31.94 -0.61 38.77
N ILE A 73 -32.34 0.38 37.96
CA ILE A 73 -33.55 1.18 38.18
C ILE A 73 -34.80 0.30 38.16
N CYS A 74 -34.94 -0.58 37.16
CA CYS A 74 -36.07 -1.49 37.07
C CYS A 74 -36.20 -2.35 38.34
N LYS A 75 -35.08 -2.82 38.89
CA LYS A 75 -35.07 -3.63 40.10
C LYS A 75 -35.33 -2.81 41.36
N ASP A 76 -34.69 -1.67 41.49
CA ASP A 76 -34.73 -0.81 42.68
C ASP A 76 -36.08 -0.11 42.84
N GLN A 77 -36.63 0.39 41.73
CA GLN A 77 -37.88 1.17 41.71
C GLN A 77 -39.10 0.35 41.27
N ASN A 78 -38.92 -0.93 40.92
CA ASN A 78 -39.97 -1.81 40.41
C ASN A 78 -40.75 -1.19 39.22
N VAL A 79 -40.01 -0.66 38.24
CA VAL A 79 -40.56 0.00 37.05
C VAL A 79 -40.19 -0.75 35.77
N GLU A 80 -41.03 -0.61 34.75
CA GLU A 80 -40.78 -1.16 33.43
C GLU A 80 -39.62 -0.45 32.71
N PHE A 81 -39.02 -1.13 31.72
CA PHE A 81 -37.82 -0.68 31.00
C PHE A 81 -37.92 0.76 30.44
N ILE A 82 -39.10 1.16 29.96
CA ILE A 82 -39.34 2.51 29.41
C ILE A 82 -39.22 3.58 30.48
N ASP A 83 -39.82 3.35 31.65
CA ASP A 83 -39.86 4.35 32.71
C ASP A 83 -38.49 4.48 33.38
N ALA A 84 -37.72 3.39 33.45
CA ALA A 84 -36.30 3.43 33.80
C ALA A 84 -35.47 4.26 32.81
N LEU A 85 -35.73 4.15 31.50
CA LEU A 85 -35.08 4.96 30.48
C LEU A 85 -35.45 6.44 30.56
N LYS A 86 -36.73 6.77 30.82
CA LYS A 86 -37.18 8.15 31.07
C LYS A 86 -36.47 8.76 32.27
N HIS A 87 -36.33 8.01 33.36
CA HIS A 87 -35.58 8.43 34.54
C HIS A 87 -34.16 8.82 34.15
N LEU A 88 -33.45 7.96 33.42
CA LEU A 88 -32.10 8.27 32.97
C LEU A 88 -32.06 9.46 32.01
N TYR A 89 -33.00 9.60 31.08
CA TYR A 89 -33.05 10.76 30.18
C TYR A 89 -33.25 12.07 30.96
N SER A 90 -34.12 12.08 31.96
CA SER A 90 -34.28 13.22 32.86
C SER A 90 -33.01 13.51 33.64
N LEU A 91 -32.33 12.49 34.16
CA LEU A 91 -31.09 12.66 34.93
C LEU A 91 -29.95 13.24 34.08
N TYR A 92 -29.88 12.84 32.81
CA TYR A 92 -28.84 13.26 31.88
C TYR A 92 -29.24 14.50 31.06
N ASN A 93 -30.41 15.11 31.32
CA ASN A 93 -30.96 16.24 30.55
C ASN A 93 -31.00 15.97 29.03
N LEU A 94 -31.43 14.77 28.64
CA LEU A 94 -31.53 14.36 27.24
C LEU A 94 -32.93 14.65 26.69
N SER A 95 -32.98 15.22 25.49
CA SER A 95 -34.21 15.36 24.73
C SER A 95 -34.63 14.04 24.10
N GLU A 96 -35.94 13.84 23.97
CA GLU A 96 -36.54 12.70 23.29
C GLU A 96 -36.08 12.58 21.84
N ASP A 97 -35.84 11.36 21.40
CA ASP A 97 -35.50 11.02 20.02
C ASP A 97 -36.76 10.65 19.24
N SER A 98 -37.08 11.40 18.19
CA SER A 98 -38.09 11.01 17.22
C SER A 98 -37.54 9.95 16.26
N VAL A 99 -37.24 8.74 16.76
CA VAL A 99 -36.83 7.61 15.91
C VAL A 99 -38.02 6.69 15.69
N LEU A 100 -38.57 6.73 14.47
CA LEU A 100 -39.60 5.80 14.02
C LEU A 100 -38.98 4.41 13.82
N LEU A 101 -39.14 3.53 14.81
CA LEU A 101 -38.78 2.11 14.67
C LEU A 101 -39.98 1.33 14.13
N ASN A 102 -39.98 1.05 12.83
CA ASN A 102 -40.89 0.09 12.22
C ASN A 102 -40.54 -1.31 12.74
N LYS A 103 -41.37 -1.90 13.61
CA LYS A 103 -41.18 -3.27 14.14
C LYS A 103 -42.47 -4.08 13.96
N PRO A 104 -42.37 -5.41 13.73
CA PRO A 104 -43.53 -6.28 13.74
C PRO A 104 -44.02 -6.52 15.17
N LEU A 105 -45.25 -7.00 15.32
CA LEU A 105 -45.74 -7.48 16.61
C LEU A 105 -45.18 -8.87 16.87
N LEU A 106 -44.60 -9.08 18.05
CA LEU A 106 -43.94 -10.32 18.44
C LEU A 106 -44.68 -10.95 19.62
N LYS A 107 -45.12 -12.19 19.47
CA LYS A 107 -45.79 -12.97 20.53
C LYS A 107 -45.08 -14.30 20.73
N PHE A 108 -44.89 -14.69 21.98
CA PHE A 108 -44.40 -16.01 22.36
C PHE A 108 -45.48 -16.76 23.13
N SER A 109 -45.68 -18.03 22.80
CA SER A 109 -46.61 -18.92 23.52
C SER A 109 -46.00 -20.31 23.68
N ALA A 110 -46.40 -21.04 24.73
CA ALA A 110 -46.01 -22.44 24.87
C ALA A 110 -46.66 -23.27 23.77
N THR A 111 -45.95 -24.29 23.27
CA THR A 111 -46.44 -25.15 22.18
C THR A 111 -45.84 -26.54 22.27
N ASP A 112 -46.59 -27.53 21.77
CA ASP A 112 -46.15 -28.92 21.62
C ASP A 112 -45.59 -29.21 20.22
N GLU A 113 -45.71 -28.25 19.29
CA GLU A 113 -45.23 -28.39 17.91
C GLU A 113 -43.72 -28.71 17.84
N PRO A 114 -43.27 -29.51 16.86
CA PRO A 114 -41.86 -29.89 16.73
C PRO A 114 -40.97 -28.73 16.28
N VAL A 115 -39.67 -28.82 16.60
CA VAL A 115 -38.66 -27.91 16.03
C VAL A 115 -38.63 -28.11 14.52
N GLY A 116 -38.82 -27.03 13.76
CA GLY A 116 -39.00 -27.07 12.30
C GLY A 116 -40.44 -26.81 11.85
N PHE A 117 -41.42 -26.85 12.76
CA PHE A 117 -42.77 -26.39 12.47
C PHE A 117 -42.78 -24.90 12.09
N TYR A 118 -43.54 -24.58 11.06
CA TYR A 118 -43.87 -23.22 10.68
C TYR A 118 -45.33 -23.14 10.24
N ASN A 119 -45.93 -21.96 10.41
CA ASN A 119 -47.25 -21.65 9.86
C ASN A 119 -47.23 -20.22 9.31
N VAL A 120 -47.91 -19.99 8.19
CA VAL A 120 -48.00 -18.67 7.55
C VAL A 120 -49.46 -18.37 7.26
N GLU A 121 -49.92 -17.22 7.74
CA GLU A 121 -51.24 -16.68 7.46
C GLU A 121 -51.11 -15.60 6.40
N PHE A 122 -51.62 -15.87 5.20
CA PHE A 122 -51.61 -14.94 4.09
C PHE A 122 -52.84 -14.03 4.12
N ALA A 123 -52.70 -12.81 3.64
CA ALA A 123 -53.82 -11.92 3.40
C ALA A 123 -54.57 -12.31 2.11
N ASP A 124 -55.86 -12.01 2.04
CA ASP A 124 -56.68 -12.23 0.84
C ASP A 124 -56.26 -11.33 -0.34
N SER A 125 -55.72 -10.14 -0.04
CA SER A 125 -55.22 -9.20 -1.04
C SER A 125 -53.78 -8.76 -0.78
N VAL A 126 -53.07 -8.43 -1.86
CA VAL A 126 -51.66 -8.03 -1.82
C VAL A 126 -51.55 -6.50 -1.75
N ASN A 127 -51.37 -5.96 -0.53
CA ASN A 127 -51.35 -4.52 -0.28
C ASN A 127 -49.94 -3.97 -0.06
N GLY A 128 -49.74 -2.68 -0.35
CA GLY A 128 -48.50 -1.96 -0.04
C GLY A 128 -47.29 -2.34 -0.91
N LEU A 129 -47.52 -2.95 -2.08
CA LEU A 129 -46.48 -3.38 -3.04
C LEU A 129 -45.50 -2.28 -3.45
N LYS A 130 -45.92 -1.02 -3.40
CA LYS A 130 -45.06 0.15 -3.67
C LYS A 130 -43.79 0.20 -2.81
N ASN A 131 -43.77 -0.48 -1.66
CA ASN A 131 -42.60 -0.57 -0.79
C ASN A 131 -41.50 -1.52 -1.31
N ILE A 132 -41.83 -2.44 -2.22
CA ILE A 132 -40.88 -3.44 -2.76
C ILE A 132 -40.70 -3.30 -4.27
N ALA A 133 -41.79 -3.11 -5.00
CA ALA A 133 -41.82 -2.96 -6.45
C ALA A 133 -42.85 -1.87 -6.79
N PRO A 134 -42.41 -0.62 -7.03
CA PRO A 134 -43.29 0.55 -7.19
C PRO A 134 -44.40 0.40 -8.23
N PHE A 135 -44.13 -0.36 -9.29
CA PHE A 135 -45.03 -0.58 -10.41
C PHE A 135 -45.76 -1.92 -10.35
N ALA A 136 -45.50 -2.76 -9.34
CA ALA A 136 -46.16 -4.06 -9.23
C ALA A 136 -47.63 -3.89 -8.88
N THR A 137 -48.47 -4.63 -9.60
CA THR A 137 -49.88 -4.78 -9.29
C THR A 137 -50.11 -6.04 -8.48
N GLU A 138 -51.28 -6.13 -7.83
CA GLU A 138 -51.71 -7.37 -7.17
C GLU A 138 -51.73 -8.55 -8.15
N TYR A 139 -52.18 -8.32 -9.39
CA TYR A 139 -52.16 -9.31 -10.45
C TYR A 139 -50.74 -9.83 -10.71
N THR A 140 -49.78 -8.93 -10.97
CA THR A 140 -48.37 -9.29 -11.18
C THR A 140 -47.77 -10.04 -9.98
N ALA A 141 -48.09 -9.63 -8.75
CA ALA A 141 -47.61 -10.31 -7.56
C ALA A 141 -48.15 -11.75 -7.47
N LEU A 142 -49.45 -11.93 -7.69
CA LEU A 142 -50.10 -13.24 -7.61
C LEU A 142 -49.65 -14.20 -8.72
N GLU A 143 -49.35 -13.71 -9.93
CA GLU A 143 -48.76 -14.53 -11.01
C GLU A 143 -47.45 -15.21 -10.61
N TYR A 144 -46.71 -14.60 -9.68
CA TYR A 144 -45.45 -15.11 -9.15
C TYR A 144 -45.58 -15.66 -7.73
N ASN A 145 -46.79 -16.03 -7.29
CA ASN A 145 -47.08 -16.52 -5.94
C ASN A 145 -46.62 -15.58 -4.80
N PHE A 146 -46.47 -14.29 -5.08
CA PHE A 146 -46.03 -13.29 -4.10
C PHE A 146 -47.24 -12.75 -3.35
N ARG A 147 -47.30 -13.00 -2.03
CA ARG A 147 -48.45 -12.66 -1.18
C ARG A 147 -48.07 -11.79 0.00
N SER A 148 -49.02 -10.99 0.47
CA SER A 148 -48.93 -10.32 1.77
C SER A 148 -49.14 -11.33 2.90
N ILE A 149 -48.35 -11.22 3.96
CA ILE A 149 -48.39 -12.11 5.12
C ILE A 149 -48.92 -11.31 6.31
N LEU A 150 -50.04 -11.77 6.88
CA LEU A 150 -50.61 -11.22 8.11
C LEU A 150 -49.76 -11.63 9.30
N SER A 151 -49.42 -12.91 9.38
CA SER A 151 -48.56 -13.44 10.44
C SER A 151 -47.80 -14.69 9.99
N TYR A 152 -46.65 -14.95 10.61
CA TYR A 152 -45.98 -16.24 10.52
C TYR A 152 -45.49 -16.70 11.89
N SER A 153 -45.45 -18.01 12.09
CA SER A 153 -45.05 -18.61 13.35
C SER A 153 -43.96 -19.65 13.15
N THR A 154 -43.00 -19.72 14.08
CA THR A 154 -41.91 -20.71 14.09
C THR A 154 -41.67 -21.22 15.51
N VAL A 155 -41.26 -22.48 15.65
CA VAL A 155 -40.92 -23.06 16.96
C VAL A 155 -39.47 -22.75 17.32
N THR A 156 -39.26 -22.21 18.51
CA THR A 156 -37.94 -21.89 19.08
C THR A 156 -37.77 -22.56 20.46
N LEU A 157 -36.52 -22.84 20.85
CA LEU A 157 -36.22 -23.40 22.18
C LEU A 157 -35.92 -22.28 23.18
N LYS A 158 -36.46 -22.39 24.39
CA LYS A 158 -36.16 -21.46 25.48
C LYS A 158 -34.72 -21.72 25.98
N LYS A 159 -33.91 -20.65 26.06
CA LYS A 159 -32.49 -20.74 26.51
C LYS A 159 -32.38 -21.55 27.81
N ASN A 160 -31.48 -22.53 27.82
CA ASN A 160 -31.18 -23.43 28.95
C ASN A 160 -32.30 -24.39 29.37
N THR A 161 -33.28 -24.67 28.50
CA THR A 161 -34.37 -25.64 28.74
C THR A 161 -34.76 -26.38 27.46
N THR A 162 -35.42 -27.54 27.58
CA THR A 162 -36.02 -28.30 26.44
C THR A 162 -37.41 -27.80 26.04
N SER A 163 -37.96 -26.80 26.76
CA SER A 163 -39.30 -26.27 26.51
C SER A 163 -39.38 -25.48 25.20
N ARG A 164 -40.39 -25.80 24.39
CA ARG A 164 -40.64 -25.22 23.07
C ARG A 164 -41.56 -24.01 23.18
N LEU A 165 -41.26 -22.97 22.41
CA LEU A 165 -42.03 -21.74 22.32
C LEU A 165 -42.39 -21.47 20.87
N LEU A 166 -43.66 -21.26 20.60
CA LEU A 166 -44.14 -20.74 19.33
C LEU A 166 -43.90 -19.24 19.30
N LYS A 167 -43.01 -18.82 18.41
CA LYS A 167 -42.72 -17.43 18.10
C LYS A 167 -43.56 -16.99 16.92
N THR A 168 -44.56 -16.16 17.16
CA THR A 168 -45.42 -15.56 16.13
C THR A 168 -44.99 -14.13 15.86
N ILE A 169 -44.80 -13.80 14.59
CA ILE A 169 -44.49 -12.48 14.08
C ILE A 169 -45.67 -12.03 13.23
N THR A 170 -46.30 -10.91 13.61
CA THR A 170 -47.47 -10.35 12.91
C THR A 170 -47.07 -9.03 12.24
N ALA A 171 -47.44 -8.89 10.97
CA ALA A 171 -47.23 -7.69 10.19
C ALA A 171 -48.03 -6.51 10.77
N THR A 172 -47.57 -5.30 10.49
CA THR A 172 -48.29 -4.07 10.85
C THR A 172 -48.30 -3.12 9.66
N GLU A 173 -49.15 -2.10 9.67
CA GLU A 173 -49.18 -1.08 8.61
C GLU A 173 -47.79 -0.46 8.34
N LYS A 174 -47.04 -0.19 9.42
CA LYS A 174 -45.67 0.35 9.35
C LYS A 174 -44.59 -0.72 9.10
N TYR A 175 -44.92 -2.00 9.19
CA TYR A 175 -44.01 -3.13 8.98
C TYR A 175 -44.72 -4.24 8.18
N PRO A 176 -44.90 -4.04 6.87
CA PRO A 176 -45.51 -5.07 6.03
C PRO A 176 -44.55 -6.24 5.85
N ILE A 177 -45.12 -7.45 5.75
CA ILE A 177 -44.39 -8.69 5.52
C ILE A 177 -44.98 -9.34 4.27
N TYR A 178 -44.10 -9.86 3.42
CA TYR A 178 -44.48 -10.52 2.19
C TYR A 178 -43.76 -11.87 2.07
N GLY A 179 -44.20 -12.72 1.15
CA GLY A 179 -43.43 -13.88 0.77
C GLY A 179 -43.90 -14.56 -0.51
N TYR A 180 -42.99 -15.29 -1.12
CA TYR A 180 -43.29 -16.23 -2.21
C TYR A 180 -43.80 -17.52 -1.59
N GLN A 181 -45.07 -17.83 -1.86
CA GLN A 181 -45.73 -19.06 -1.40
C GLN A 181 -45.45 -20.18 -2.41
N GLU A 182 -44.58 -21.10 -2.05
CA GLU A 182 -44.24 -22.26 -2.87
C GLU A 182 -44.67 -23.55 -2.18
N ASP A 183 -44.70 -24.66 -2.92
CA ASP A 183 -45.01 -25.96 -2.32
C ASP A 183 -43.91 -26.38 -1.32
N GLY A 184 -44.30 -26.64 -0.07
CA GLY A 184 -43.41 -27.04 1.02
C GLY A 184 -42.52 -25.96 1.65
N PHE A 185 -42.51 -24.72 1.16
CA PHE A 185 -41.75 -23.62 1.77
C PHE A 185 -42.28 -22.21 1.42
N VAL A 186 -41.92 -21.22 2.22
CA VAL A 186 -42.23 -19.80 1.96
C VAL A 186 -40.97 -18.96 2.08
N LYS A 187 -40.64 -18.18 1.04
CA LYS A 187 -39.53 -17.22 1.08
C LYS A 187 -40.03 -15.86 1.55
N ILE A 188 -39.74 -15.52 2.80
CA ILE A 188 -40.19 -14.31 3.50
C ILE A 188 -39.35 -13.10 3.10
N TYR A 189 -40.01 -11.95 2.94
CA TYR A 189 -39.44 -10.62 2.68
C TYR A 189 -40.00 -9.61 3.69
N GLU A 190 -39.12 -8.93 4.41
CA GLU A 190 -39.43 -7.90 5.40
C GLU A 190 -38.77 -6.55 4.99
N PRO A 191 -39.42 -5.72 4.15
CA PRO A 191 -38.83 -4.50 3.56
C PRO A 191 -38.48 -3.40 4.57
N LYS A 192 -39.13 -3.38 5.73
CA LYS A 192 -38.90 -2.38 6.79
C LYS A 192 -38.10 -2.94 7.97
N ALA A 193 -37.48 -4.10 7.80
CA ALA A 193 -36.57 -4.67 8.78
C ALA A 193 -35.32 -3.81 8.89
N ASN A 194 -35.11 -3.14 10.02
CA ASN A 194 -33.84 -2.46 10.29
C ASN A 194 -32.73 -3.50 10.38
N LEU A 195 -31.94 -3.65 9.31
CA LEU A 195 -30.68 -4.36 9.36
C LEU A 195 -29.68 -3.47 10.10
N SER A 196 -29.44 -3.80 11.36
CA SER A 196 -28.45 -3.11 12.18
C SER A 196 -27.05 -3.32 11.60
N LYS A 197 -26.49 -2.26 11.00
CA LYS A 197 -25.07 -2.09 10.61
C LYS A 197 -24.57 -3.03 9.49
N ASN A 198 -23.87 -2.46 8.52
CA ASN A 198 -22.97 -3.21 7.64
C ASN A 198 -21.77 -3.78 8.44
N LYS A 199 -20.99 -4.69 7.84
CA LYS A 199 -19.79 -5.31 8.48
C LYS A 199 -18.75 -4.29 8.98
N GLU A 200 -18.84 -3.05 8.52
CA GLU A 200 -17.95 -1.93 8.84
C GLU A 200 -18.55 -0.94 9.84
N GLY A 201 -19.80 -1.14 10.28
CA GLY A 201 -20.39 -0.45 11.43
C GLY A 201 -21.02 0.93 11.17
N GLU A 202 -21.06 1.44 9.94
CA GLU A 202 -21.24 2.88 9.71
C GLU A 202 -22.53 3.35 9.01
N ARG A 203 -23.39 2.50 8.43
CA ARG A 203 -24.59 3.01 7.74
C ARG A 203 -25.89 2.23 7.93
N PHE A 204 -26.97 3.01 7.99
CA PHE A 204 -28.36 2.60 7.78
C PHE A 204 -28.60 2.52 6.27
N ASP A 205 -29.00 1.35 5.77
CA ASP A 205 -29.48 1.21 4.40
C ASP A 205 -31.02 1.17 4.44
N PRO A 206 -31.72 2.23 3.98
CA PRO A 206 -33.18 2.27 3.95
C PRO A 206 -33.80 1.26 2.97
N TYR A 207 -32.99 0.62 2.13
CA TYR A 207 -33.38 -0.31 1.08
C TYR A 207 -32.99 -1.77 1.37
N ALA A 208 -32.22 -2.04 2.43
CA ALA A 208 -31.80 -3.39 2.77
C ALA A 208 -32.96 -4.19 3.39
N MET A 209 -33.42 -5.21 2.65
CA MET A 209 -34.56 -6.05 3.04
C MET A 209 -34.08 -7.33 3.72
N LYS A 210 -34.62 -7.65 4.90
CA LYS A 210 -34.41 -8.95 5.52
C LYS A 210 -35.24 -10.01 4.78
N HIS A 211 -34.60 -11.09 4.36
CA HIS A 211 -35.27 -12.23 3.74
C HIS A 211 -34.76 -13.55 4.31
N HIS A 212 -35.62 -14.56 4.37
CA HIS A 212 -35.30 -15.91 4.86
C HIS A 212 -36.35 -16.92 4.41
N ILE A 213 -36.09 -18.22 4.60
CA ILE A 213 -36.99 -19.31 4.19
C ILE A 213 -37.63 -19.93 5.43
N LEU A 214 -38.93 -20.18 5.35
CA LEU A 214 -39.67 -21.05 6.26
C LEU A 214 -40.02 -22.35 5.52
N GLY A 215 -39.87 -23.49 6.19
CA GLY A 215 -40.11 -24.81 5.61
C GLY A 215 -38.91 -25.47 4.95
N VAL A 216 -39.16 -26.52 4.16
CA VAL A 216 -38.12 -27.33 3.52
C VAL A 216 -38.16 -27.07 2.03
N LYS A 217 -37.17 -26.31 1.57
CA LYS A 217 -37.00 -25.99 0.17
C LYS A 217 -36.44 -27.20 -0.61
N PRO A 218 -36.93 -27.51 -1.82
CA PRO A 218 -36.29 -28.49 -2.69
C PRO A 218 -34.88 -28.07 -3.08
N THR A 219 -34.03 -29.05 -3.41
CA THR A 219 -32.63 -28.84 -3.82
C THR A 219 -32.50 -27.90 -5.01
N ARG A 220 -33.46 -27.96 -5.95
CA ARG A 220 -33.49 -27.12 -7.14
C ARG A 220 -34.90 -26.56 -7.33
N HIS A 221 -35.00 -25.24 -7.49
CA HIS A 221 -36.27 -24.56 -7.77
C HIS A 221 -36.02 -23.22 -8.44
N ILE A 222 -36.76 -22.99 -9.54
CA ILE A 222 -36.71 -21.78 -10.37
C ILE A 222 -38.07 -21.11 -10.27
N TYR A 223 -38.10 -19.91 -9.70
CA TYR A 223 -39.33 -19.14 -9.57
C TYR A 223 -39.76 -18.64 -10.95
N GLY A 224 -41.07 -18.64 -11.21
CA GLY A 224 -41.66 -18.19 -12.47
C GLY A 224 -41.61 -19.20 -13.62
N LEU A 225 -40.90 -20.32 -13.48
CA LEU A 225 -40.77 -21.30 -14.57
C LEU A 225 -42.11 -21.97 -14.92
N GLU A 226 -42.88 -22.38 -13.92
CA GLU A 226 -44.20 -23.02 -14.12
C GLU A 226 -45.17 -22.09 -14.85
N ARG A 227 -45.15 -20.79 -14.52
CA ARG A 227 -45.92 -19.75 -15.21
C ARG A 227 -45.57 -19.72 -16.70
N LEU A 228 -44.29 -19.65 -17.05
CA LEU A 228 -43.86 -19.62 -18.46
C LEU A 228 -44.27 -20.88 -19.22
N ILE A 229 -44.18 -22.06 -18.60
CA ILE A 229 -44.60 -23.31 -19.22
C ILE A 229 -46.11 -23.29 -19.47
N SER A 230 -46.91 -22.70 -18.57
CA SER A 230 -48.36 -22.61 -18.73
C SER A 230 -48.82 -21.64 -19.83
N GLU A 231 -47.95 -20.72 -20.26
CA GLU A 231 -48.24 -19.74 -21.33
C GLU A 231 -48.03 -20.30 -22.74
N VAL A 232 -47.43 -21.48 -22.88
CA VAL A 232 -47.07 -22.07 -24.18
C VAL A 232 -47.53 -23.52 -24.33
N ASP A 233 -47.72 -23.98 -25.57
CA ASP A 233 -47.85 -25.40 -25.86
C ASP A 233 -46.46 -26.04 -25.98
N LEU A 234 -45.90 -26.44 -24.83
CA LEU A 234 -44.57 -27.06 -24.74
C LEU A 234 -44.46 -28.31 -25.62
N THR A 235 -45.51 -29.14 -25.68
CA THR A 235 -45.48 -30.42 -26.44
C THR A 235 -45.33 -30.15 -27.94
N THR A 236 -46.07 -29.15 -28.45
CA THR A 236 -45.95 -28.74 -29.86
C THR A 236 -44.58 -28.11 -30.15
N LEU A 237 -44.07 -27.25 -29.27
CA LEU A 237 -42.75 -26.62 -29.43
C LEU A 237 -41.62 -27.66 -29.47
N GLU A 238 -41.66 -28.65 -28.58
CA GLU A 238 -40.68 -29.76 -28.56
C GLU A 238 -40.74 -30.59 -29.85
N ARG A 239 -41.95 -30.89 -30.35
CA ARG A 239 -42.14 -31.58 -31.63
C ARG A 239 -41.52 -30.79 -32.78
N ILE A 240 -41.81 -29.49 -32.89
CA ILE A 240 -41.27 -28.61 -33.94
C ILE A 240 -39.73 -28.59 -33.89
N LYS A 241 -39.14 -28.43 -32.69
CA LYS A 241 -37.68 -28.46 -32.54
C LYS A 241 -37.07 -29.81 -32.89
N TYR A 242 -37.74 -30.92 -32.57
CA TYR A 242 -37.31 -32.25 -32.97
C TYR A 242 -37.30 -32.39 -34.49
N GLU A 243 -38.38 -31.96 -35.17
CA GLU A 243 -38.47 -32.00 -36.64
C GLU A 243 -37.40 -31.13 -37.32
N LEU A 244 -37.11 -29.93 -36.78
CA LEU A 244 -36.05 -29.06 -37.27
C LEU A 244 -34.66 -29.71 -37.21
N LYS A 245 -34.41 -30.58 -36.21
CA LYS A 245 -33.15 -31.32 -36.08
C LYS A 245 -33.00 -32.45 -37.11
N GLN A 246 -34.09 -32.92 -37.73
CA GLN A 246 -34.08 -33.99 -38.73
C GLN A 246 -33.66 -33.52 -40.14
N ASN A 247 -33.10 -32.32 -40.27
CA ASN A 247 -32.72 -31.71 -41.54
C ASN A 247 -33.86 -31.71 -42.58
N PRO A 248 -35.01 -31.08 -42.26
CA PRO A 248 -36.15 -31.04 -43.15
C PRO A 248 -35.82 -30.31 -44.47
N SER A 249 -36.65 -30.54 -45.50
CA SER A 249 -36.55 -29.81 -46.77
C SER A 249 -36.68 -28.30 -46.53
N LYS A 250 -36.12 -27.48 -47.44
CA LYS A 250 -36.08 -26.02 -47.26
C LYS A 250 -37.46 -25.40 -46.96
N SER A 251 -38.50 -25.80 -47.71
CA SER A 251 -39.86 -25.30 -47.53
C SER A 251 -40.49 -25.72 -46.19
N LEU A 252 -40.26 -26.96 -45.75
CA LEU A 252 -40.72 -27.44 -44.45
C LEU A 252 -39.97 -26.75 -43.32
N LYS A 253 -38.65 -26.53 -43.47
CA LYS A 253 -37.84 -25.77 -42.51
C LYS A 253 -38.35 -24.35 -42.32
N GLU A 254 -38.63 -23.63 -43.41
CA GLU A 254 -39.18 -22.27 -43.36
C GLU A 254 -40.53 -22.26 -42.64
N ASN A 255 -41.43 -23.19 -42.96
CA ASN A 255 -42.74 -23.30 -42.31
C ASN A 255 -42.64 -23.62 -40.81
N LEU A 256 -41.78 -24.57 -40.42
CA LEU A 256 -41.55 -24.91 -39.01
C LEU A 256 -40.92 -23.76 -38.22
N LEU A 257 -40.03 -22.98 -38.83
CA LEU A 257 -39.46 -21.78 -38.20
C LEU A 257 -40.51 -20.69 -37.99
N THR A 258 -41.43 -20.49 -38.94
CA THR A 258 -42.57 -19.56 -38.75
C THR A 258 -43.49 -20.02 -37.63
N GLN A 259 -43.87 -21.31 -37.60
CA GLN A 259 -44.68 -21.86 -36.52
C GLN A 259 -44.00 -21.72 -35.15
N LEU A 260 -42.68 -21.94 -35.10
CA LEU A 260 -41.90 -21.75 -33.88
C LEU A 260 -41.94 -20.28 -33.43
N ASP A 261 -41.76 -19.33 -34.35
CA ASP A 261 -41.81 -17.90 -34.04
C ASP A 261 -43.18 -17.45 -33.54
N ASP A 262 -44.28 -18.01 -34.07
CA ASP A 262 -45.64 -17.66 -33.63
C ASP A 262 -46.00 -18.24 -32.25
N LEU A 263 -45.42 -19.40 -31.89
CA LEU A 263 -45.75 -20.12 -30.65
C LEU A 263 -44.82 -19.79 -29.46
N GLN A 264 -43.63 -19.25 -29.73
CA GLN A 264 -42.67 -18.89 -28.68
C GLN A 264 -42.99 -17.53 -28.05
N LEU A 265 -42.71 -17.42 -26.75
CA LEU A 265 -42.69 -16.14 -26.04
C LEU A 265 -41.52 -15.29 -26.55
N ASP A 266 -41.71 -13.97 -26.62
CA ASP A 266 -40.68 -13.06 -27.16
C ASP A 266 -39.35 -13.13 -26.42
N SER A 267 -39.40 -13.17 -25.09
CA SER A 267 -38.21 -13.24 -24.25
C SER A 267 -38.50 -13.68 -22.83
N VAL A 268 -37.49 -14.24 -22.16
CA VAL A 268 -37.41 -14.41 -20.71
C VAL A 268 -36.18 -13.71 -20.16
N ILE A 269 -36.28 -13.13 -18.97
CA ILE A 269 -35.18 -12.45 -18.28
C ILE A 269 -34.85 -13.16 -16.96
N ILE A 270 -33.61 -13.64 -16.85
CA ILE A 270 -33.05 -14.25 -15.65
C ILE A 270 -32.56 -13.15 -14.72
N CYS A 271 -33.13 -13.08 -13.51
CA CYS A 271 -32.77 -12.10 -12.48
C CYS A 271 -31.97 -12.75 -11.33
N SER A 272 -31.20 -11.94 -10.60
CA SER A 272 -30.34 -12.38 -9.48
C SER A 272 -31.14 -12.84 -8.25
N GLY A 273 -32.34 -12.29 -8.02
CA GLY A 273 -33.22 -12.68 -6.94
C GLY A 273 -34.69 -12.28 -7.12
N GLY A 274 -35.51 -12.55 -6.11
CA GLY A 274 -36.97 -12.33 -6.17
C GLY A 274 -37.38 -10.86 -6.19
N SER A 275 -36.68 -9.99 -5.47
CA SER A 275 -36.96 -8.55 -5.52
C SER A 275 -36.73 -7.99 -6.93
N ASP A 276 -35.62 -8.40 -7.56
CA ASP A 276 -35.26 -8.05 -8.93
C ASP A 276 -36.28 -8.60 -9.93
N GLY A 277 -36.61 -9.89 -9.80
CA GLY A 277 -37.62 -10.56 -10.60
C GLY A 277 -38.97 -9.84 -10.54
N LEU A 278 -39.48 -9.54 -9.35
CA LEU A 278 -40.77 -8.84 -9.20
C LEU A 278 -40.74 -7.42 -9.77
N ASN A 279 -39.63 -6.70 -9.62
CA ASN A 279 -39.49 -5.36 -10.21
C ASN A 279 -39.47 -5.43 -11.74
N VAL A 280 -38.79 -6.40 -12.34
CA VAL A 280 -38.78 -6.58 -13.81
C VAL A 280 -40.14 -7.09 -14.32
N ALA A 281 -40.78 -8.02 -13.60
CA ALA A 281 -42.14 -8.47 -13.90
C ALA A 281 -43.14 -7.32 -13.90
N SER A 282 -42.99 -6.37 -12.98
CA SER A 282 -43.85 -5.17 -12.91
C SER A 282 -43.73 -4.22 -14.10
N LEU A 283 -42.67 -4.36 -14.91
CA LEU A 283 -42.50 -3.65 -16.17
C LEU A 283 -43.13 -4.40 -17.36
N GLY A 284 -43.76 -5.56 -17.14
CA GLY A 284 -44.46 -6.35 -18.15
C GLY A 284 -43.62 -7.43 -18.82
N TYR A 285 -42.51 -7.86 -18.22
CA TYR A 285 -41.64 -8.90 -18.78
C TYR A 285 -41.80 -10.25 -18.09
N ASN A 286 -41.60 -11.30 -18.89
CA ASN A 286 -41.45 -12.65 -18.42
C ASN A 286 -40.09 -12.83 -17.73
N VAL A 287 -40.11 -13.23 -16.46
CA VAL A 287 -38.91 -13.38 -15.63
C VAL A 287 -38.82 -14.73 -14.96
N VAL A 288 -37.59 -15.15 -14.69
CA VAL A 288 -37.26 -16.26 -13.79
C VAL A 288 -36.08 -15.89 -12.90
N TRP A 289 -35.96 -16.51 -11.74
CA TRP A 289 -34.79 -16.32 -10.86
C TRP A 289 -34.54 -17.54 -9.98
N MET A 290 -33.32 -17.64 -9.47
CA MET A 290 -32.86 -18.71 -8.59
C MET A 290 -32.80 -18.20 -7.14
N ASN A 291 -32.27 -18.99 -6.20
CA ASN A 291 -32.27 -18.54 -4.80
C ASN A 291 -31.22 -17.51 -4.49
N SER A 292 -30.10 -17.63 -5.19
CA SER A 292 -28.98 -16.71 -5.17
C SER A 292 -28.37 -16.64 -6.56
N GLU A 293 -27.72 -15.52 -6.84
CA GLU A 293 -27.01 -15.27 -8.09
C GLU A 293 -25.88 -16.29 -8.38
N THR A 294 -25.32 -16.89 -7.33
CA THR A 294 -24.32 -17.97 -7.45
C THR A 294 -24.90 -19.30 -7.95
N GLU A 295 -26.23 -19.45 -7.88
CA GLU A 295 -26.96 -20.62 -8.36
C GLU A 295 -27.39 -20.39 -9.83
N GLN A 296 -26.56 -20.83 -10.78
CA GLN A 296 -26.81 -20.64 -12.22
C GLN A 296 -27.71 -21.72 -12.80
N ILE A 297 -28.41 -21.40 -13.90
CA ILE A 297 -29.16 -22.39 -14.70
C ILE A 297 -28.23 -23.47 -15.26
N ASN A 298 -28.74 -24.70 -15.39
CA ASN A 298 -28.06 -25.81 -16.02
C ASN A 298 -28.45 -25.93 -17.52
N SER A 299 -27.84 -26.89 -18.22
CA SER A 299 -28.06 -27.07 -19.66
C SER A 299 -29.50 -27.46 -20.04
N ASP A 300 -30.16 -28.28 -19.23
CA ASP A 300 -31.53 -28.74 -19.49
C ASP A 300 -32.52 -27.59 -19.30
N GLU A 301 -32.34 -26.82 -18.22
CA GLU A 301 -33.12 -25.61 -17.95
C GLU A 301 -32.92 -24.55 -19.03
N TYR A 302 -31.67 -24.34 -19.47
CA TYR A 302 -31.38 -23.43 -20.57
C TYR A 302 -32.06 -23.87 -21.87
N TYR A 303 -31.98 -25.16 -22.21
CA TYR A 303 -32.61 -25.70 -23.42
C TYR A 303 -34.13 -25.58 -23.37
N LEU A 304 -34.74 -25.79 -22.20
CA LEU A 304 -36.15 -25.55 -21.97
C LEU A 304 -36.51 -24.08 -22.21
N LEU A 305 -35.76 -23.13 -21.62
CA LEU A 305 -35.97 -21.69 -21.82
C LEU A 305 -35.83 -21.29 -23.30
N GLN A 306 -34.82 -21.81 -24.01
CA GLN A 306 -34.68 -21.60 -25.46
C GLN A 306 -35.83 -22.24 -26.26
N THR A 307 -36.53 -23.22 -25.71
CA THR A 307 -37.66 -23.90 -26.37
C THR A 307 -38.92 -23.08 -26.26
N ILE A 308 -39.17 -22.49 -25.09
CA ILE A 308 -40.36 -21.68 -24.83
C ILE A 308 -40.20 -20.21 -25.22
N CYS A 309 -38.96 -19.69 -25.31
CA CYS A 309 -38.68 -18.29 -25.62
C CYS A 309 -37.75 -18.12 -26.82
N LYS A 310 -37.99 -17.05 -27.60
CA LYS A 310 -37.10 -16.63 -28.71
C LYS A 310 -35.76 -16.12 -28.20
N ASN A 311 -35.77 -15.40 -27.07
CA ASN A 311 -34.57 -14.79 -26.48
C ASN A 311 -34.48 -15.07 -24.98
N VAL A 312 -33.28 -15.38 -24.50
CA VAL A 312 -32.98 -15.52 -23.07
C VAL A 312 -32.01 -14.42 -22.67
N TYR A 313 -32.42 -13.60 -21.71
CA TYR A 313 -31.61 -12.52 -21.17
C TYR A 313 -31.18 -12.83 -19.74
N ASN A 314 -30.09 -12.23 -19.27
CA ASN A 314 -29.76 -12.12 -17.86
C ASN A 314 -29.54 -10.65 -17.49
N ILE A 315 -29.97 -10.25 -16.29
CA ILE A 315 -29.60 -8.97 -15.67
C ILE A 315 -28.70 -9.26 -14.48
N PRO A 316 -27.39 -8.97 -14.58
CA PRO A 316 -26.47 -9.14 -13.46
C PRO A 316 -26.53 -7.98 -12.47
N ASP A 317 -26.18 -8.28 -11.22
CA ASP A 317 -25.78 -7.25 -10.27
C ASP A 317 -24.45 -6.61 -10.72
N LEU A 318 -24.28 -5.30 -10.46
CA LEU A 318 -23.06 -4.56 -10.80
C LEU A 318 -21.89 -4.82 -9.84
N ASP A 319 -22.07 -5.67 -8.83
CA ASP A 319 -21.01 -6.03 -7.90
C ASP A 319 -20.06 -7.10 -8.47
N THR A 320 -18.92 -7.30 -7.81
CA THR A 320 -17.88 -8.23 -8.28
C THR A 320 -18.42 -9.65 -8.45
N THR A 321 -19.31 -10.11 -7.57
CA THR A 321 -19.85 -11.47 -7.63
C THR A 321 -20.82 -11.59 -8.80
N GLY A 322 -21.70 -10.61 -8.99
CA GLY A 322 -22.67 -10.62 -10.08
C GLY A 322 -22.03 -10.55 -11.45
N VAL A 323 -21.01 -9.70 -11.61
CA VAL A 323 -20.22 -9.66 -12.84
C VAL A 323 -19.55 -11.01 -13.13
N GLU A 324 -18.89 -11.62 -12.13
CA GLU A 324 -18.25 -12.92 -12.29
C GLU A 324 -19.23 -14.03 -12.69
N MET A 325 -20.42 -14.05 -12.07
CA MET A 325 -21.46 -15.03 -12.39
C MET A 325 -22.03 -14.80 -13.79
N ALA A 326 -22.38 -13.57 -14.20
CA ALA A 326 -22.87 -13.33 -15.55
C ALA A 326 -21.86 -13.66 -16.64
N VAL A 327 -20.56 -13.37 -16.43
CA VAL A 327 -19.51 -13.78 -17.36
C VAL A 327 -19.44 -15.29 -17.47
N LYS A 328 -19.49 -16.01 -16.34
CA LYS A 328 -19.49 -17.48 -16.34
C LYS A 328 -20.73 -18.04 -17.05
N LEU A 329 -21.91 -17.48 -16.79
CA LEU A 329 -23.16 -17.92 -17.41
C LEU A 329 -23.10 -17.71 -18.93
N GLY A 330 -22.68 -16.53 -19.38
CA GLY A 330 -22.58 -16.20 -20.80
C GLY A 330 -21.50 -16.98 -21.54
N LEU A 331 -20.38 -17.32 -20.90
CA LEU A 331 -19.36 -18.19 -21.50
C LEU A 331 -19.82 -19.66 -21.61
N ASN A 332 -20.67 -20.13 -20.68
CA ASN A 332 -21.27 -21.46 -20.76
C ASN A 332 -22.38 -21.52 -21.83
N PHE A 333 -23.17 -20.45 -21.95
CA PHE A 333 -24.30 -20.35 -22.87
C PHE A 333 -24.18 -19.07 -23.70
N LEU A 334 -23.46 -19.17 -24.82
CA LEU A 334 -22.98 -18.04 -25.60
C LEU A 334 -24.07 -17.11 -26.15
N GLU A 335 -25.30 -17.59 -26.30
CA GLU A 335 -26.45 -16.86 -26.84
C GLU A 335 -27.31 -16.19 -25.75
N ILE A 336 -26.95 -16.33 -24.46
CA ILE A 336 -27.59 -15.54 -23.41
C ILE A 336 -27.14 -14.09 -23.52
N LYS A 337 -28.11 -13.19 -23.64
CA LYS A 337 -27.88 -11.74 -23.76
C LYS A 337 -27.85 -11.11 -22.37
N SER A 338 -26.76 -10.43 -22.04
CA SER A 338 -26.60 -9.73 -20.76
C SER A 338 -27.09 -8.29 -20.88
N ILE A 339 -28.06 -7.90 -20.05
CA ILE A 339 -28.58 -6.54 -19.93
C ILE A 339 -27.82 -5.86 -18.79
N TRP A 340 -26.75 -5.14 -19.12
CA TRP A 340 -25.97 -4.42 -18.12
C TRP A 340 -26.68 -3.16 -17.67
N LEU A 341 -26.82 -2.99 -16.36
CA LEU A 341 -27.30 -1.74 -15.78
C LEU A 341 -26.25 -0.62 -15.94
N PRO A 342 -26.67 0.65 -15.95
CA PRO A 342 -25.74 1.77 -16.07
C PRO A 342 -24.71 1.85 -14.93
N GLU A 343 -23.43 2.09 -15.25
CA GLU A 343 -22.33 2.13 -14.27
C GLU A 343 -22.51 3.23 -13.20
N TYR A 344 -23.23 4.33 -13.48
CA TYR A 344 -23.47 5.42 -12.52
C TYR A 344 -24.20 4.97 -11.25
N LEU A 345 -24.93 3.83 -11.29
CA LEU A 345 -25.62 3.31 -10.11
C LEU A 345 -24.64 3.03 -8.96
N THR A 346 -23.42 2.59 -9.30
CA THR A 346 -22.37 2.30 -8.34
C THR A 346 -21.91 3.54 -7.56
N GLU A 347 -22.03 4.75 -8.15
CA GLU A 347 -21.73 6.02 -7.47
C GLU A 347 -22.70 6.32 -6.33
N THR A 348 -23.93 5.81 -6.44
CA THR A 348 -25.00 5.96 -5.44
C THR A 348 -25.15 4.75 -4.52
N ASN A 349 -24.19 3.81 -4.55
CA ASN A 349 -24.23 2.55 -3.83
C ASN A 349 -25.46 1.69 -4.15
N GLN A 350 -26.00 1.85 -5.36
CA GLN A 350 -27.03 1.00 -5.96
C GLN A 350 -26.36 -0.02 -6.87
N LYS A 351 -26.90 -1.24 -6.95
CA LYS A 351 -26.22 -2.32 -7.68
C LYS A 351 -27.12 -3.21 -8.51
N ASP A 352 -28.41 -3.25 -8.22
CA ASP A 352 -29.36 -4.19 -8.81
C ASP A 352 -30.51 -3.49 -9.54
N ILE A 353 -31.33 -4.27 -10.25
CA ILE A 353 -32.44 -3.73 -11.04
C ILE A 353 -33.57 -3.25 -10.13
N ALA A 354 -33.76 -3.87 -8.96
CA ALA A 354 -34.73 -3.38 -8.00
C ALA A 354 -34.38 -1.96 -7.52
N ASP A 355 -33.11 -1.64 -7.28
CA ASP A 355 -32.65 -0.28 -6.98
C ASP A 355 -32.94 0.68 -8.13
N TRP A 356 -32.60 0.29 -9.36
CA TRP A 356 -32.80 1.12 -10.56
C TRP A 356 -34.28 1.45 -10.82
N VAL A 357 -35.18 0.49 -10.57
CA VAL A 357 -36.63 0.69 -10.68
C VAL A 357 -37.15 1.55 -9.52
N ARG A 358 -36.74 1.27 -8.27
CA ARG A 358 -37.16 2.03 -7.08
C ARG A 358 -36.72 3.48 -7.13
N ALA A 359 -35.54 3.78 -7.67
CA ALA A 359 -35.07 5.15 -7.90
C ALA A 359 -35.99 5.94 -8.84
N LYS A 360 -36.80 5.26 -9.65
CA LYS A 360 -37.75 5.85 -10.61
C LYS A 360 -39.21 5.72 -10.15
N ALA A 361 -39.46 5.42 -8.88
CA ALA A 361 -40.82 5.23 -8.35
C ALA A 361 -41.75 6.44 -8.55
N SER A 362 -41.20 7.65 -8.69
CA SER A 362 -41.97 8.87 -8.97
C SER A 362 -42.28 9.09 -10.46
N SER A 363 -41.63 8.35 -11.36
CA SER A 363 -41.87 8.41 -12.80
C SER A 363 -43.09 7.58 -13.18
N ASN A 364 -43.68 7.86 -14.34
CA ASN A 364 -44.76 7.01 -14.87
C ASN A 364 -44.18 5.69 -15.45
N LEU A 365 -45.00 4.63 -15.45
CA LEU A 365 -44.59 3.29 -15.87
C LEU A 365 -44.07 3.26 -17.31
N GLU A 366 -44.79 3.89 -18.25
CA GLU A 366 -44.45 3.90 -19.67
C GLU A 366 -43.04 4.47 -19.94
N THR A 367 -42.65 5.50 -19.19
CA THR A 367 -41.30 6.09 -19.26
C THR A 367 -40.25 5.09 -18.80
N VAL A 368 -40.48 4.43 -17.66
CA VAL A 368 -39.54 3.45 -17.10
C VAL A 368 -39.40 2.23 -18.01
N VAL A 369 -40.51 1.73 -18.58
CA VAL A 369 -40.51 0.65 -19.58
C VAL A 369 -39.72 1.06 -20.83
N THR A 370 -39.93 2.28 -21.33
CA THR A 370 -39.20 2.81 -22.50
C THR A 370 -37.70 2.90 -22.24
N GLU A 371 -37.29 3.30 -21.04
CA GLU A 371 -35.87 3.32 -20.64
C GLU A 371 -35.29 1.90 -20.53
N PHE A 372 -36.03 0.98 -19.93
CA PHE A 372 -35.61 -0.42 -19.80
C PHE A 372 -35.50 -1.11 -21.17
N GLU A 373 -36.42 -0.85 -22.09
CA GLU A 373 -36.33 -1.33 -23.48
C GLU A 373 -35.06 -0.86 -24.18
N LYS A 374 -34.58 0.36 -23.91
CA LYS A 374 -33.29 0.83 -24.46
C LYS A 374 -32.12 0.01 -23.91
N LEU A 375 -32.17 -0.39 -22.63
CA LEU A 375 -31.14 -1.26 -22.04
C LEU A 375 -31.20 -2.66 -22.67
N LYS A 376 -32.40 -3.27 -22.72
CA LYS A 376 -32.64 -4.59 -23.32
C LYS A 376 -32.20 -4.66 -24.79
N ARG A 377 -32.45 -3.61 -25.58
CA ARG A 377 -32.03 -3.53 -26.99
C ARG A 377 -30.52 -3.53 -27.18
N ASN A 378 -29.77 -3.02 -26.21
CA ASN A 378 -28.30 -2.98 -26.23
C ASN A 378 -27.66 -4.17 -25.51
N ALA A 379 -28.44 -5.19 -25.15
CA ALA A 379 -27.92 -6.38 -24.50
C ALA A 379 -26.96 -7.14 -25.42
N LEU A 380 -25.85 -7.61 -24.85
CA LEU A 380 -24.77 -8.26 -25.59
C LEU A 380 -24.62 -9.73 -25.19
N GLU A 381 -24.21 -10.57 -26.12
CA GLU A 381 -23.97 -11.99 -25.92
C GLU A 381 -22.49 -12.33 -26.13
N PHE A 382 -22.03 -13.46 -25.59
CA PHE A 382 -20.62 -13.87 -25.73
C PHE A 382 -20.33 -14.51 -27.10
N LYS A 383 -21.38 -14.87 -27.85
CA LYS A 383 -21.28 -15.27 -29.26
C LYS A 383 -20.97 -14.06 -30.12
N PHE A 384 -19.77 -14.02 -30.66
CA PHE A 384 -19.28 -12.91 -31.49
C PHE A 384 -19.32 -13.20 -33.00
N TRP A 385 -20.13 -14.15 -33.43
CA TRP A 385 -20.28 -14.51 -34.84
C TRP A 385 -21.74 -14.70 -35.22
N SER A 386 -22.05 -14.34 -36.45
CA SER A 386 -23.38 -14.51 -37.03
C SER A 386 -23.26 -15.07 -38.44
N TRP A 387 -24.27 -15.84 -38.85
CA TRP A 387 -24.37 -16.31 -40.22
C TRP A 387 -25.04 -15.23 -41.07
N GLN A 388 -24.41 -14.86 -42.19
CA GLN A 388 -24.99 -13.96 -43.18
C GLN A 388 -25.39 -14.76 -44.41
N ASP A 389 -26.68 -14.76 -44.74
CA ASP A 389 -27.16 -15.37 -45.97
C ASP A 389 -26.73 -14.57 -47.20
N SER A 390 -26.35 -15.29 -48.25
CA SER A 390 -26.03 -14.70 -49.54
C SER A 390 -26.55 -15.60 -50.67
N SER A 391 -26.77 -15.01 -51.85
CA SER A 391 -27.19 -15.75 -53.05
C SER A 391 -26.20 -16.81 -53.52
N ARG A 392 -24.97 -16.82 -52.99
CA ARG A 392 -23.89 -17.78 -53.33
C ARG A 392 -23.58 -18.78 -52.20
N GLY A 393 -24.49 -18.93 -51.24
CA GLY A 393 -24.25 -19.69 -50.01
C GLY A 393 -23.68 -18.75 -48.94
N GLY A 394 -24.36 -18.64 -47.81
CA GLY A 394 -23.97 -17.70 -46.75
C GLY A 394 -22.56 -17.94 -46.17
N ALA A 395 -22.11 -17.00 -45.35
CA ALA A 395 -20.83 -17.08 -44.66
C ALA A 395 -20.95 -16.56 -43.22
N TYR A 396 -20.08 -17.05 -42.34
CA TYR A 396 -19.96 -16.47 -41.00
C TYR A 396 -19.27 -15.11 -41.07
N SER A 397 -19.83 -14.14 -40.35
CA SER A 397 -19.27 -12.81 -40.14
C SER A 397 -18.98 -12.56 -38.66
N LEU A 398 -17.96 -11.74 -38.40
CA LEU A 398 -17.58 -11.33 -37.06
C LEU A 398 -18.45 -10.16 -36.59
N ASP A 399 -19.04 -10.27 -35.40
CA ASP A 399 -19.64 -9.15 -34.69
C ASP A 399 -18.56 -8.48 -33.81
N ASN A 400 -18.14 -7.28 -34.21
CA ASN A 400 -17.09 -6.55 -33.52
C ASN A 400 -17.51 -6.06 -32.12
N VAL A 401 -18.79 -5.79 -31.90
CA VAL A 401 -19.30 -5.31 -30.60
C VAL A 401 -19.28 -6.48 -29.62
N CYS A 402 -19.81 -7.63 -30.04
CA CYS A 402 -19.78 -8.85 -29.22
C CYS A 402 -18.34 -9.39 -29.05
N MET A 403 -17.43 -9.19 -30.01
CA MET A 403 -16.01 -9.51 -29.85
C MET A 403 -15.33 -8.62 -28.80
N ASN A 404 -15.56 -7.30 -28.85
CA ASN A 404 -15.07 -6.37 -27.81
C ASN A 404 -15.62 -6.75 -26.43
N TYR A 405 -16.89 -7.12 -26.37
CA TYR A 405 -17.55 -7.61 -25.16
C TYR A 405 -16.89 -8.88 -24.62
N PHE A 406 -16.70 -9.89 -25.48
CA PHE A 406 -15.98 -11.12 -25.16
C PHE A 406 -14.57 -10.84 -24.63
N LEU A 407 -13.80 -9.98 -25.30
CA LEU A 407 -12.43 -9.63 -24.90
C LEU A 407 -12.40 -8.86 -23.57
N LYS A 408 -13.29 -7.87 -23.37
CA LYS A 408 -13.42 -7.11 -22.11
C LYS A 408 -13.62 -8.05 -20.93
N HIS A 409 -14.57 -8.97 -21.04
CA HIS A 409 -14.92 -9.89 -19.95
C HIS A 409 -13.93 -11.05 -19.78
N ASN A 410 -13.06 -11.27 -20.77
CA ASN A 410 -11.87 -12.12 -20.63
C ASN A 410 -10.61 -11.33 -20.21
N GLY A 411 -10.76 -10.07 -19.80
CA GLY A 411 -9.70 -9.29 -19.16
C GLY A 411 -8.78 -8.52 -20.12
N PHE A 412 -9.14 -8.36 -21.39
CA PHE A 412 -8.35 -7.56 -22.33
C PHE A 412 -8.78 -6.09 -22.31
N TYR A 413 -7.80 -5.20 -22.19
CA TYR A 413 -8.01 -3.76 -22.11
C TYR A 413 -6.92 -3.00 -22.85
N LYS A 414 -7.20 -1.73 -23.15
CA LYS A 414 -6.16 -0.74 -23.46
C LYS A 414 -5.75 0.00 -22.19
N TYR A 415 -4.47 0.33 -22.10
CA TYR A 415 -3.86 1.02 -20.98
C TYR A 415 -2.98 2.17 -21.48
N VAL A 416 -3.06 3.30 -20.79
CA VAL A 416 -2.23 4.49 -21.00
C VAL A 416 -1.61 4.80 -19.64
N GLU A 417 -0.29 4.90 -19.57
CA GLU A 417 0.47 4.99 -18.33
C GLU A 417 0.42 6.39 -17.71
N ASP A 418 0.24 7.39 -18.55
CA ASP A 418 -0.05 8.77 -18.22
C ASP A 418 -1.23 9.26 -19.06
N PRO A 419 -2.45 9.24 -18.49
CA PRO A 419 -3.64 9.75 -19.15
C PRO A 419 -3.51 11.22 -19.59
N ASP A 420 -2.69 12.01 -18.90
CA ASP A 420 -2.50 13.44 -19.16
C ASP A 420 -1.50 13.69 -20.30
N ASN A 421 -0.77 12.66 -20.73
CA ASN A 421 0.16 12.74 -21.85
C ASN A 421 -0.49 12.22 -23.14
N THR A 422 -1.00 13.15 -23.94
CA THR A 422 -1.67 12.84 -25.22
C THR A 422 -0.77 12.16 -26.26
N ASP A 423 0.55 12.20 -26.06
CA ASP A 423 1.54 11.56 -26.94
C ASP A 423 1.92 10.13 -26.50
N GLU A 424 1.37 9.62 -25.40
CA GLU A 424 1.74 8.31 -24.91
C GLU A 424 1.26 7.15 -25.78
N GLU A 425 2.13 6.15 -25.92
CA GLU A 425 1.79 4.93 -26.63
C GLU A 425 0.77 4.12 -25.85
N ILE A 426 -0.38 3.87 -26.49
CA ILE A 426 -1.41 2.95 -26.00
C ILE A 426 -0.85 1.54 -25.98
N LYS A 427 -0.87 0.93 -24.78
CA LYS A 427 -0.46 -0.47 -24.55
C LYS A 427 -1.71 -1.34 -24.44
N PHE A 428 -1.65 -2.57 -24.93
CA PHE A 428 -2.68 -3.57 -24.67
C PHE A 428 -2.25 -4.42 -23.49
N ILE A 429 -3.22 -4.74 -22.62
CA ILE A 429 -2.99 -5.52 -21.42
C ILE A 429 -4.02 -6.64 -21.29
N HIS A 430 -3.61 -7.72 -20.64
CA HIS A 430 -4.47 -8.81 -20.21
C HIS A 430 -4.42 -8.89 -18.69
N GLN A 431 -5.56 -8.64 -18.07
CA GLN A 431 -5.78 -8.75 -16.63
C GLN A 431 -6.31 -10.14 -16.29
N LYS A 432 -5.55 -10.89 -15.49
CA LYS A 432 -6.03 -12.13 -14.85
C LYS A 432 -6.02 -11.92 -13.34
N LYS A 433 -7.22 -11.84 -12.74
CA LYS A 433 -7.39 -11.46 -11.33
C LYS A 433 -6.70 -10.11 -11.06
N ASN A 434 -5.70 -10.07 -10.19
CA ASN A 434 -4.91 -8.88 -9.86
C ASN A 434 -3.60 -8.76 -10.68
N VAL A 435 -3.30 -9.71 -11.58
CA VAL A 435 -2.07 -9.71 -12.38
C VAL A 435 -2.34 -9.12 -13.75
N ILE A 436 -1.47 -8.22 -14.19
CA ILE A 436 -1.52 -7.57 -15.51
C ILE A 436 -0.31 -8.00 -16.33
N THR A 437 -0.57 -8.42 -17.56
CA THR A 437 0.45 -8.75 -18.56
C THR A 437 0.32 -7.82 -19.76
N LYS A 438 1.45 -7.35 -20.29
CA LYS A 438 1.47 -6.62 -21.57
C LYS A 438 1.28 -7.63 -22.70
N VAL A 439 0.39 -7.32 -23.65
CA VAL A 439 0.09 -8.20 -24.78
C VAL A 439 0.19 -7.45 -26.10
N GLN A 440 0.49 -8.18 -27.17
CA GLN A 440 0.48 -7.72 -28.55
C GLN A 440 -0.81 -8.18 -29.26
N PRO A 441 -1.18 -7.57 -30.39
CA PRO A 441 -2.36 -7.99 -31.14
C PRO A 441 -2.37 -9.47 -31.54
N SER A 442 -1.19 -10.06 -31.78
CA SER A 442 -1.03 -11.51 -32.02
C SER A 442 -1.46 -12.34 -30.82
N ASP A 443 -1.11 -11.94 -29.60
CA ASP A 443 -1.45 -12.68 -28.38
C ASP A 443 -2.97 -12.69 -28.13
N VAL A 444 -3.65 -11.58 -28.48
CA VAL A 444 -5.12 -11.49 -28.41
C VAL A 444 -5.75 -12.45 -29.43
N LYS A 445 -5.24 -12.50 -30.66
CA LYS A 445 -5.72 -13.42 -31.70
C LYS A 445 -5.51 -14.89 -31.33
N ASP A 446 -4.34 -15.20 -30.78
CA ASP A 446 -3.99 -16.54 -30.32
C ASP A 446 -4.88 -16.98 -29.15
N PHE A 447 -5.20 -16.07 -28.23
CA PHE A 447 -6.17 -16.31 -27.17
C PHE A 447 -7.54 -16.71 -27.73
N VAL A 448 -8.11 -15.91 -28.64
CA VAL A 448 -9.43 -16.20 -29.22
C VAL A 448 -9.41 -17.52 -30.00
N SER A 449 -8.35 -17.75 -30.78
CA SER A 449 -8.23 -18.96 -31.59
C SER A 449 -8.10 -20.21 -30.73
N LYS A 450 -7.31 -20.15 -29.64
CA LYS A 450 -7.20 -21.21 -28.65
C LYS A 450 -8.54 -21.47 -27.96
N TRP A 451 -9.24 -20.42 -27.53
CA TRP A 451 -10.55 -20.54 -26.90
C TRP A 451 -11.57 -21.22 -27.84
N LEU A 452 -11.61 -20.88 -29.12
CA LEU A 452 -12.49 -21.52 -30.11
C LEU A 452 -12.20 -23.03 -30.26
N ILE A 453 -10.92 -23.42 -30.23
CA ILE A 453 -10.51 -24.83 -30.32
C ILE A 453 -10.90 -25.59 -29.04
N GLU A 454 -10.61 -25.03 -27.88
CA GLU A 454 -10.90 -25.64 -26.57
C GLU A 454 -12.40 -25.83 -26.34
N ASN A 455 -13.24 -24.97 -26.91
CA ASN A 455 -14.71 -25.06 -26.85
C ASN A 455 -15.34 -25.77 -28.06
N ALA A 456 -14.54 -26.46 -28.87
CA ALA A 456 -15.00 -27.25 -30.02
C ALA A 456 -15.89 -26.47 -31.03
N ILE A 457 -15.61 -25.18 -31.24
CA ILE A 457 -16.37 -24.33 -32.16
C ILE A 457 -16.06 -24.69 -33.62
N ASP A 458 -17.07 -24.60 -34.50
CA ASP A 458 -16.99 -25.03 -35.90
C ASP A 458 -15.80 -24.42 -36.67
N ARG A 459 -15.16 -25.25 -37.51
CA ARG A 459 -13.96 -24.88 -38.28
C ARG A 459 -14.17 -23.67 -39.20
N LYS A 460 -15.39 -23.43 -39.70
CA LYS A 460 -15.69 -22.25 -40.54
C LYS A 460 -15.56 -20.95 -39.75
N ILE A 461 -15.99 -20.94 -38.48
CA ILE A 461 -15.85 -19.80 -37.57
C ILE A 461 -14.38 -19.60 -37.20
N GLN A 462 -13.64 -20.69 -36.93
CA GLN A 462 -12.19 -20.61 -36.71
C GLN A 462 -11.47 -19.97 -37.91
N ASN A 463 -11.79 -20.41 -39.13
CA ASN A 463 -11.24 -19.83 -40.36
C ASN A 463 -11.62 -18.36 -40.54
N MET A 464 -12.82 -17.95 -40.14
CA MET A 464 -13.26 -16.56 -40.14
C MET A 464 -12.38 -15.70 -39.22
N VAL A 465 -12.14 -16.14 -37.98
CA VAL A 465 -11.26 -15.44 -37.02
C VAL A 465 -9.83 -15.37 -37.52
N LEU A 466 -9.29 -16.45 -38.10
CA LEU A 466 -7.95 -16.46 -38.68
C LEU A 466 -7.76 -15.45 -39.82
N ARG A 467 -8.82 -15.19 -40.60
CA ARG A 467 -8.81 -14.21 -41.71
C ARG A 467 -9.19 -12.80 -41.30
N SER A 468 -9.70 -12.59 -40.08
CA SER A 468 -10.20 -11.31 -39.63
C SER A 468 -9.09 -10.26 -39.44
N THR A 469 -9.38 -9.02 -39.85
CA THR A 469 -8.53 -7.83 -39.65
C THR A 469 -8.75 -7.14 -38.29
N TYR A 470 -9.71 -7.64 -37.50
CA TYR A 470 -10.05 -7.10 -36.18
C TYR A 470 -8.87 -7.13 -35.19
N PHE A 471 -7.99 -8.13 -35.27
CA PHE A 471 -6.81 -8.24 -34.40
C PHE A 471 -5.63 -7.36 -34.86
N SER A 472 -5.90 -6.27 -35.59
CA SER A 472 -4.89 -5.27 -35.92
C SER A 472 -4.73 -4.26 -34.78
N LYS A 473 -3.56 -3.62 -34.66
CA LYS A 473 -3.33 -2.57 -33.65
C LYS A 473 -4.39 -1.47 -33.71
N LYS A 474 -4.86 -1.10 -34.91
CA LYS A 474 -5.88 -0.05 -35.11
C LYS A 474 -7.24 -0.46 -34.56
N ALA A 475 -7.72 -1.66 -34.88
CA ALA A 475 -9.04 -2.11 -34.43
C ALA A 475 -9.08 -2.41 -32.92
N LEU A 476 -7.99 -2.91 -32.33
CA LEU A 476 -7.91 -3.11 -30.88
C LEU A 476 -7.91 -1.81 -30.06
N LEU A 477 -7.77 -0.63 -30.67
CA LEU A 477 -7.95 0.64 -29.98
C LEU A 477 -9.39 0.83 -29.47
N ASP A 478 -10.36 0.10 -30.01
CA ASP A 478 -11.76 0.11 -29.57
C ASP A 478 -11.98 -0.64 -28.25
N LEU A 479 -10.96 -1.36 -27.75
CA LEU A 479 -11.01 -1.98 -26.42
C LEU A 479 -11.25 -0.92 -25.33
N PRO A 480 -11.97 -1.27 -24.25
CA PRO A 480 -12.18 -0.37 -23.13
C PRO A 480 -10.85 0.00 -22.45
N LYS A 481 -10.75 1.26 -22.01
CA LYS A 481 -9.61 1.74 -21.22
C LYS A 481 -9.73 1.17 -19.81
N LYS A 482 -8.61 0.72 -19.25
CA LYS A 482 -8.51 0.32 -17.84
C LYS A 482 -7.52 1.22 -17.12
N GLU A 483 -7.94 1.78 -15.99
CA GLU A 483 -7.04 2.41 -15.04
C GLU A 483 -6.51 1.34 -14.08
N ILE A 484 -5.20 1.38 -13.82
CA ILE A 484 -4.53 0.39 -12.99
C ILE A 484 -3.75 1.12 -11.90
N ASN A 485 -3.84 0.63 -10.67
CA ASN A 485 -2.99 1.07 -9.58
C ASN A 485 -1.96 -0.03 -9.29
N THR A 486 -0.72 0.23 -9.67
CA THR A 486 0.41 -0.70 -9.48
C THR A 486 1.33 -0.30 -8.32
N LYS A 487 0.96 0.71 -7.52
CA LYS A 487 1.77 1.17 -6.40
C LYS A 487 1.85 0.09 -5.33
N SER A 488 3.07 -0.37 -5.06
CA SER A 488 3.36 -1.43 -4.09
C SER A 488 3.65 -0.87 -2.69
N GLY A 489 4.04 0.40 -2.58
CA GLY A 489 4.39 1.06 -1.33
C GLY A 489 3.46 2.23 -0.99
N THR A 490 3.18 2.40 0.30
CA THR A 490 2.57 3.60 0.89
C THR A 490 3.53 4.22 1.89
N ARG A 491 3.18 5.36 2.49
CA ARG A 491 3.99 5.97 3.56
C ARG A 491 4.29 5.00 4.72
N THR A 492 3.39 4.06 5.01
CA THR A 492 3.48 3.18 6.19
C THR A 492 3.62 1.70 5.85
N SER A 493 3.66 1.34 4.57
CA SER A 493 3.72 -0.05 4.15
C SER A 493 4.48 -0.29 2.85
N GLN A 494 4.98 -1.52 2.67
CA GLN A 494 5.51 -2.04 1.41
C GLN A 494 4.86 -3.39 1.10
N MET A 495 4.53 -3.64 -0.16
CA MET A 495 4.02 -4.93 -0.63
C MET A 495 5.00 -5.56 -1.63
N TYR A 496 5.21 -6.86 -1.50
CA TYR A 496 5.92 -7.69 -2.47
C TYR A 496 5.04 -8.87 -2.88
N TYR A 497 5.20 -9.29 -4.14
CA TYR A 497 4.42 -10.36 -4.74
C TYR A 497 5.35 -11.52 -5.09
N TYR A 498 5.12 -12.68 -4.49
CA TYR A 498 5.83 -13.92 -4.77
C TYR A 498 4.92 -14.90 -5.50
N LYS A 499 5.49 -15.96 -6.08
CA LYS A 499 4.73 -16.98 -6.81
C LYS A 499 3.61 -17.63 -5.97
N ASN A 500 3.82 -17.77 -4.67
CA ASN A 500 2.91 -18.48 -3.76
C ASN A 500 2.07 -17.57 -2.84
N ARG A 501 2.47 -16.32 -2.61
CA ARG A 501 1.78 -15.39 -1.71
C ARG A 501 2.20 -13.94 -1.91
N SER A 502 1.40 -13.01 -1.39
CA SER A 502 1.75 -11.59 -1.29
C SER A 502 2.15 -11.26 0.14
N ILE A 503 3.21 -10.48 0.32
CA ILE A 503 3.69 -10.06 1.64
C ILE A 503 3.46 -8.56 1.81
N ILE A 504 2.89 -8.16 2.95
CA ILE A 504 2.80 -6.76 3.37
C ILE A 504 3.71 -6.53 4.57
N ILE A 505 4.49 -5.46 4.49
CA ILE A 505 5.45 -5.04 5.52
C ILE A 505 4.95 -3.70 6.06
N THR A 506 4.82 -3.59 7.37
CA THR A 506 4.54 -2.33 8.09
C THR A 506 5.57 -2.17 9.21
N LYS A 507 5.54 -1.05 9.93
CA LYS A 507 6.42 -0.88 11.10
C LYS A 507 6.12 -1.91 12.20
N GLU A 508 4.88 -2.39 12.30
CA GLU A 508 4.43 -3.34 13.32
C GLU A 508 4.83 -4.78 12.99
N GLY A 509 4.98 -5.14 11.71
CA GLY A 509 5.27 -6.52 11.33
C GLY A 509 5.30 -6.81 9.85
N ILE A 510 5.63 -8.07 9.54
CA ILE A 510 5.61 -8.66 8.20
C ILE A 510 4.50 -9.71 8.20
N ALA A 511 3.50 -9.54 7.32
CA ALA A 511 2.32 -10.40 7.27
C ALA A 511 2.05 -10.92 5.87
N GLU A 512 1.53 -12.14 5.80
CA GLU A 512 1.03 -12.72 4.56
C GLU A 512 -0.36 -12.19 4.27
N LYS A 513 -0.60 -11.72 3.04
CA LYS A 513 -1.95 -11.57 2.52
C LYS A 513 -2.26 -12.79 1.64
N PRO A 514 -3.37 -13.51 1.89
CA PRO A 514 -3.87 -14.46 0.90
C PRO A 514 -4.11 -13.69 -0.41
N HIS A 515 -3.96 -14.37 -1.55
CA HIS A 515 -4.28 -13.85 -2.88
C HIS A 515 -5.80 -13.64 -3.03
N LYS A 516 -6.37 -12.76 -2.22
CA LYS A 516 -7.67 -12.15 -2.48
C LYS A 516 -7.46 -11.04 -3.52
N PRO A 517 -8.42 -10.80 -4.41
CA PRO A 517 -8.40 -9.61 -5.24
C PRO A 517 -8.25 -8.38 -4.33
N THR A 518 -7.08 -7.76 -4.38
CA THR A 518 -6.86 -6.43 -3.82
C THR A 518 -7.09 -5.43 -4.94
N ASP A 519 -7.52 -4.20 -4.60
CA ASP A 519 -7.60 -3.11 -5.58
C ASP A 519 -6.25 -2.83 -6.25
N ASN A 520 -5.16 -3.17 -5.57
CA ASN A 520 -3.81 -3.09 -6.11
C ASN A 520 -3.57 -4.21 -7.12
N MET A 521 -3.27 -3.80 -8.35
CA MET A 521 -2.85 -4.68 -9.43
C MET A 521 -1.32 -4.79 -9.46
N VAL A 522 -0.80 -5.86 -10.05
CA VAL A 522 0.64 -6.09 -10.18
C VAL A 522 0.99 -6.51 -11.60
N TRP A 523 2.04 -5.91 -12.16
CA TRP A 523 2.62 -6.37 -13.41
C TRP A 523 3.22 -7.77 -13.23
N ASP A 524 3.03 -8.68 -14.18
CA ASP A 524 3.65 -10.01 -14.11
C ASP A 524 5.18 -9.94 -13.92
N THR A 525 5.82 -8.92 -14.49
CA THR A 525 7.27 -8.69 -14.43
C THR A 525 7.73 -8.26 -13.03
N SER A 526 6.79 -7.77 -12.20
CA SER A 526 7.04 -7.37 -10.82
C SER A 526 6.80 -8.50 -9.81
N ILE A 527 6.33 -9.67 -10.26
CA ILE A 527 6.15 -10.84 -9.42
C ILE A 527 7.48 -11.59 -9.32
N LEU A 528 7.97 -11.79 -8.10
CA LEU A 528 9.17 -12.55 -7.82
C LEU A 528 8.90 -14.03 -8.12
N LYS A 529 9.62 -14.58 -9.10
CA LYS A 529 9.44 -15.96 -9.63
C LYS A 529 9.90 -17.07 -8.66
N ARG A 530 10.08 -16.75 -7.39
CA ARG A 530 10.46 -17.65 -6.29
C ARG A 530 9.36 -17.72 -5.24
N GLN A 531 9.43 -18.73 -4.37
CA GLN A 531 8.51 -18.89 -3.25
C GLN A 531 9.09 -18.24 -2.00
N ILE A 532 8.22 -17.72 -1.13
CA ILE A 532 8.61 -17.21 0.18
C ILE A 532 7.95 -18.03 1.29
N LYS A 533 8.67 -18.22 2.40
CA LYS A 533 8.21 -18.72 3.69
C LYS A 533 8.73 -17.75 4.76
N LEU A 534 7.83 -17.12 5.50
CA LEU A 534 8.22 -16.19 6.56
C LEU A 534 9.02 -16.90 7.66
N GLN A 535 10.04 -16.22 8.16
CA GLN A 535 10.96 -16.70 9.19
C GLN A 535 10.98 -15.76 10.41
N SER A 536 11.57 -16.24 11.51
CA SER A 536 11.91 -15.39 12.64
C SER A 536 12.92 -14.30 12.24
N PRO A 537 13.00 -13.19 13.00
CA PRO A 537 13.96 -12.13 12.74
C PRO A 537 15.42 -12.63 12.66
N HIS A 538 16.21 -12.07 11.74
CA HIS A 538 17.65 -12.30 11.62
C HIS A 538 18.45 -11.44 12.61
N PHE A 539 17.86 -10.32 13.03
CA PHE A 539 18.46 -9.37 13.95
C PHE A 539 17.40 -8.69 14.82
N THR A 540 17.82 -8.12 15.94
CA THR A 540 17.06 -7.08 16.66
C THR A 540 17.91 -5.81 16.73
N ILE A 541 17.28 -4.65 16.57
CA ILE A 541 17.95 -3.34 16.68
C ILE A 541 17.17 -2.52 17.68
N ALA A 542 17.88 -1.95 18.65
CA ALA A 542 17.32 -1.08 19.67
C ALA A 542 18.35 -0.01 20.06
N LYS A 543 17.91 0.96 20.86
CA LYS A 543 18.82 1.85 21.58
C LYS A 543 19.11 1.27 22.96
N ASP A 544 20.35 1.32 23.39
CA ASP A 544 20.76 0.99 24.74
C ASP A 544 20.27 2.05 25.76
N ILE A 545 20.57 1.84 27.04
CA ILE A 545 20.21 2.74 28.14
C ILE A 545 20.82 4.15 27.96
N SER A 546 21.97 4.22 27.27
CA SER A 546 22.69 5.47 26.97
C SER A 546 22.17 6.16 25.71
N GLY A 547 21.20 5.57 25.01
CA GLY A 547 20.63 6.10 23.77
C GLY A 547 21.45 5.77 22.51
N ASN A 548 22.51 4.96 22.62
CA ASN A 548 23.31 4.51 21.49
C ASN A 548 22.63 3.36 20.76
N TRP A 549 22.86 3.26 19.45
CA TRP A 549 22.33 2.17 18.65
C TRP A 549 23.06 0.86 18.94
N ASP A 550 22.29 -0.21 19.10
CA ASP A 550 22.81 -1.58 19.26
C ASP A 550 22.07 -2.56 18.35
N ILE A 551 22.76 -3.63 17.96
CA ILE A 551 22.24 -4.72 17.14
C ILE A 551 22.65 -6.08 17.70
N GLU A 552 21.68 -6.97 17.84
CA GLU A 552 21.87 -8.38 18.14
C GLU A 552 21.67 -9.21 16.86
N ILE A 553 22.65 -10.07 16.53
CA ILE A 553 22.57 -10.99 15.39
C ILE A 553 21.98 -12.31 15.89
N LEU A 554 20.76 -12.63 15.45
CA LEU A 554 20.03 -13.83 15.86
C LEU A 554 20.30 -15.02 14.93
N LYS A 555 20.64 -14.76 13.66
CA LYS A 555 20.86 -15.76 12.63
C LYS A 555 22.10 -15.46 11.79
N LYS A 556 22.77 -16.52 11.33
CA LYS A 556 24.01 -16.46 10.52
C LYS A 556 23.95 -17.28 9.22
N ASP A 557 22.76 -17.75 8.86
CA ASP A 557 22.44 -18.54 7.66
C ASP A 557 22.06 -17.66 6.44
N CYS A 558 21.95 -16.34 6.61
CA CYS A 558 21.71 -15.39 5.53
C CYS A 558 23.04 -14.91 4.92
N THR A 559 23.28 -15.26 3.66
CA THR A 559 24.49 -14.89 2.92
C THR A 559 24.60 -13.38 2.74
N TYR A 560 23.52 -12.72 2.30
CA TYR A 560 23.54 -11.28 2.09
C TYR A 560 23.82 -10.52 3.39
N PHE A 561 23.21 -10.94 4.50
CA PHE A 561 23.46 -10.34 5.82
C PHE A 561 24.92 -10.54 6.28
N ASN A 562 25.49 -11.73 6.06
CA ASN A 562 26.88 -12.02 6.39
C ASN A 562 27.88 -11.12 5.62
N ILE A 563 27.60 -10.82 4.36
CA ILE A 563 28.41 -9.85 3.58
C ILE A 563 28.30 -8.45 4.15
N LEU A 564 27.10 -8.03 4.59
CA LEU A 564 26.93 -6.73 5.25
C LEU A 564 27.66 -6.65 6.59
N ILE A 565 27.66 -7.74 7.38
CA ILE A 565 28.44 -7.82 8.62
C ILE A 565 29.91 -7.56 8.30
N ASN A 566 30.48 -8.30 7.35
CA ASN A 566 31.90 -8.20 7.00
C ASN A 566 32.29 -6.84 6.45
N THR A 567 31.49 -6.27 5.56
CA THR A 567 31.70 -4.92 5.02
C THR A 567 31.42 -3.80 6.03
N SER A 568 30.95 -4.11 7.24
CA SER A 568 30.77 -3.17 8.36
C SER A 568 31.89 -3.26 9.39
N ARG A 569 32.81 -4.21 9.26
CA ARG A 569 33.94 -4.38 10.20
C ARG A 569 35.03 -3.35 9.91
N MET A 570 34.91 -2.18 10.52
CA MET A 570 35.86 -1.07 10.39
C MET A 570 37.24 -1.34 10.99
N PHE A 571 37.33 -2.24 11.96
CA PHE A 571 38.57 -2.56 12.69
C PHE A 571 39.02 -4.00 12.46
N TRP A 572 38.63 -4.58 11.32
CA TRP A 572 38.92 -5.98 10.99
C TRP A 572 40.42 -6.29 10.99
N GLN A 573 41.26 -5.36 10.49
CA GLN A 573 42.71 -5.56 10.41
C GLN A 573 43.33 -5.65 11.81
N LYS A 574 42.94 -4.74 12.71
CA LYS A 574 43.34 -4.80 14.12
C LYS A 574 42.95 -6.15 14.75
N GLU A 575 41.70 -6.54 14.56
CA GLU A 575 41.13 -7.74 15.16
C GLU A 575 41.79 -9.02 14.64
N LEU A 576 41.94 -9.15 13.33
CA LEU A 576 42.28 -10.39 12.64
C LEU A 576 43.77 -10.50 12.31
N GLU A 577 44.48 -9.40 12.13
CA GLU A 577 45.91 -9.38 11.79
C GLU A 577 46.74 -8.86 12.97
N ASP A 578 46.59 -7.59 13.37
CA ASP A 578 47.51 -6.95 14.34
C ASP A 578 47.55 -7.67 15.69
N ASN A 579 46.38 -8.07 16.21
CA ASN A 579 46.25 -8.80 17.46
C ASN A 579 46.95 -10.18 17.44
N PHE A 580 47.30 -10.68 16.26
CA PHE A 580 47.94 -11.99 16.04
C PHE A 580 49.37 -11.88 15.51
N LYS A 581 49.93 -10.67 15.36
CA LYS A 581 51.35 -10.49 15.02
C LYS A 581 52.24 -11.22 16.02
N GLY A 582 53.06 -12.15 15.53
CA GLY A 582 53.97 -12.96 16.36
C GLY A 582 53.30 -14.07 17.18
N LYS A 583 52.02 -14.40 16.93
CA LYS A 583 51.29 -15.50 17.60
C LYS A 583 51.19 -16.76 16.73
N ASP A 584 50.77 -17.87 17.34
CA ASP A 584 50.55 -19.16 16.68
C ASP A 584 49.49 -19.09 15.57
N THR A 585 49.84 -19.61 14.39
CA THR A 585 48.98 -19.61 13.19
C THR A 585 47.70 -20.41 13.39
N LYS A 586 47.73 -21.51 14.15
CA LYS A 586 46.52 -22.31 14.41
C LYS A 586 45.51 -21.56 15.27
N ALA A 587 45.98 -20.85 16.30
CA ALA A 587 45.12 -20.01 17.13
C ALA A 587 44.46 -18.88 16.33
N LYS A 588 45.20 -18.28 15.38
CA LYS A 588 44.68 -17.26 14.46
C LYS A 588 43.57 -17.84 13.56
N GLU A 589 43.82 -18.96 12.89
CA GLU A 589 42.83 -19.61 12.02
C GLU A 589 41.57 -20.03 12.80
N ALA A 590 41.73 -20.57 14.01
CA ALA A 590 40.62 -20.94 14.87
C ALA A 590 39.76 -19.71 15.25
N TYR A 591 40.40 -18.59 15.64
CA TYR A 591 39.70 -17.35 15.94
C TYR A 591 38.99 -16.77 14.70
N HIS A 592 39.66 -16.76 13.55
CA HIS A 592 39.10 -16.26 12.28
C HIS A 592 37.86 -17.06 11.88
N ASN A 593 37.92 -18.39 11.97
CA ASN A 593 36.79 -19.25 11.63
C ASN A 593 35.61 -19.06 12.60
N ALA A 594 35.88 -18.92 13.91
CA ALA A 594 34.84 -18.67 14.90
C ALA A 594 34.20 -17.27 14.75
N ASN A 595 34.95 -16.28 14.27
CA ASN A 595 34.53 -14.88 14.13
C ASN A 595 34.32 -14.44 12.67
N ARG A 596 34.12 -15.38 11.74
CA ARG A 596 34.01 -15.08 10.30
C ARG A 596 32.89 -14.07 10.01
N PHE A 597 31.75 -14.22 10.68
CA PHE A 597 30.58 -13.34 10.58
C PHE A 597 30.20 -12.79 11.97
N ASN A 598 31.18 -12.22 12.68
CA ASN A 598 30.96 -11.59 13.98
C ASN A 598 31.27 -10.08 13.92
N ILE A 599 30.26 -9.25 14.23
CA ILE A 599 30.40 -7.78 14.28
C ILE A 599 31.04 -7.29 15.60
N ALA A 600 31.06 -8.14 16.63
CA ALA A 600 31.52 -7.83 17.98
C ALA A 600 32.56 -8.87 18.45
N GLY A 601 33.68 -8.92 17.74
CA GLY A 601 34.80 -9.79 18.10
C GLY A 601 35.43 -9.40 19.44
N SER A 602 35.86 -10.38 20.23
CA SER A 602 36.44 -10.15 21.56
C SER A 602 37.82 -9.46 21.53
N GLY A 603 38.42 -9.31 20.34
CA GLY A 603 39.67 -8.58 20.13
C GLY A 603 39.54 -7.06 19.99
N LEU A 604 38.34 -6.50 20.16
CA LEU A 604 38.02 -5.08 19.97
C LEU A 604 37.54 -4.42 21.26
N SER A 605 37.69 -3.10 21.36
CA SER A 605 37.13 -2.31 22.47
C SER A 605 35.62 -2.10 22.31
N GLU A 606 34.92 -1.72 23.39
CA GLU A 606 33.48 -1.43 23.33
C GLU A 606 33.15 -0.29 22.35
N GLU A 607 33.98 0.75 22.28
CA GLU A 607 33.82 1.86 21.34
C GLU A 607 33.98 1.39 19.87
N GLU A 608 34.98 0.54 19.61
CA GLU A 608 35.20 -0.04 18.27
C GLU A 608 34.02 -0.90 17.84
N ILE A 609 33.51 -1.74 18.75
CA ILE A 609 32.32 -2.56 18.52
C ILE A 609 31.10 -1.69 18.25
N ALA A 610 30.88 -0.63 19.03
CA ALA A 610 29.77 0.30 18.84
C ALA A 610 29.80 0.96 17.45
N ILE A 611 30.99 1.36 16.98
CA ILE A 611 31.17 1.91 15.63
C ILE A 611 30.81 0.87 14.55
N GLN A 612 31.30 -0.37 14.65
CA GLN A 612 30.98 -1.42 13.67
C GLN A 612 29.49 -1.75 13.63
N LYS A 613 28.84 -1.79 14.82
CA LYS A 613 27.41 -2.01 14.94
C LYS A 613 26.61 -0.86 14.31
N LEU A 614 26.97 0.39 14.57
CA LEU A 614 26.33 1.55 13.95
C LEU A 614 26.47 1.53 12.42
N GLN A 615 27.63 1.13 11.89
CA GLN A 615 27.84 0.95 10.45
C GLN A 615 26.89 -0.11 9.87
N LEU A 616 26.75 -1.26 10.53
CA LEU A 616 25.84 -2.32 10.10
C LEU A 616 24.37 -1.86 10.12
N ILE A 617 23.95 -1.19 11.20
CA ILE A 617 22.60 -0.64 11.35
C ILE A 617 22.30 0.41 10.26
N ASN A 618 23.27 1.28 9.96
CA ASN A 618 23.14 2.23 8.86
C ASN A 618 22.98 1.53 7.50
N LYS A 619 23.75 0.47 7.20
CA LYS A 619 23.56 -0.30 5.95
C LYS A 619 22.16 -0.92 5.87
N ILE A 620 21.69 -1.54 6.94
CA ILE A 620 20.33 -2.10 7.06
C ILE A 620 19.27 -1.01 6.79
N PHE A 621 19.45 0.18 7.37
CA PHE A 621 18.59 1.34 7.14
C PHE A 621 18.60 1.80 5.67
N CYS A 622 19.78 1.89 5.04
CA CYS A 622 19.93 2.26 3.63
C CYS A 622 19.20 1.27 2.72
N ILE A 623 19.35 -0.03 2.97
CA ILE A 623 18.69 -1.09 2.21
C ILE A 623 17.18 -0.99 2.39
N GLY A 624 16.69 -0.86 3.63
CA GLY A 624 15.26 -0.68 3.90
C GLY A 624 14.67 0.53 3.19
N TYR A 625 15.39 1.65 3.15
CA TYR A 625 14.99 2.85 2.41
C TYR A 625 14.89 2.59 0.90
N LEU A 626 15.86 1.91 0.30
CA LEU A 626 15.84 1.61 -1.14
C LEU A 626 14.70 0.65 -1.49
N LEU A 627 14.51 -0.38 -0.68
CA LEU A 627 13.51 -1.41 -0.90
C LEU A 627 12.06 -0.91 -0.68
N HIS A 628 11.86 0.07 0.19
CA HIS A 628 10.58 0.77 0.30
C HIS A 628 10.35 1.64 -0.95
N GLN A 629 9.40 1.32 -1.81
CA GLN A 629 9.24 2.01 -3.10
C GLN A 629 8.54 3.37 -2.98
N TYR A 630 7.91 3.68 -1.85
CA TYR A 630 7.28 4.99 -1.64
C TYR A 630 8.34 6.06 -1.36
N LYS A 631 8.24 7.18 -2.07
CA LYS A 631 9.12 8.34 -1.90
C LYS A 631 8.45 9.36 -0.96
N ASP A 632 8.88 9.34 0.30
CA ASP A 632 8.39 10.27 1.32
C ASP A 632 9.10 11.63 1.19
N ALA A 633 8.33 12.71 1.05
CA ALA A 633 8.85 14.08 0.96
C ALA A 633 9.69 14.48 2.20
N ALA A 634 9.37 13.93 3.37
CA ALA A 634 10.12 14.17 4.60
C ALA A 634 11.46 13.39 4.65
N LYS A 635 11.59 12.30 3.89
CA LYS A 635 12.75 11.39 3.88
C LYS A 635 13.31 11.22 2.48
N THR A 636 13.69 12.33 1.85
CA THR A 636 14.30 12.33 0.51
C THR A 636 15.81 12.17 0.61
N TYR A 637 16.27 10.92 0.54
CA TYR A 637 17.70 10.58 0.66
C TYR A 637 18.33 10.16 -0.67
N TYR A 638 19.62 10.51 -0.80
CA TYR A 638 20.57 9.99 -1.77
C TYR A 638 21.49 8.99 -1.08
N VAL A 639 21.33 7.70 -1.39
CA VAL A 639 22.20 6.67 -0.81
C VAL A 639 23.54 6.73 -1.52
N PHE A 640 24.60 7.00 -0.76
CA PHE A 640 25.95 7.13 -1.30
C PHE A 640 26.86 6.07 -0.68
N ALA A 641 27.10 5.00 -1.44
CA ALA A 641 27.96 3.90 -1.07
C ALA A 641 29.42 4.25 -1.38
N MET A 642 30.28 4.26 -0.35
CA MET A 642 31.68 4.67 -0.48
C MET A 642 32.61 3.86 0.42
N ASP A 643 33.91 3.84 0.13
CA ASP A 643 34.90 3.20 1.00
C ASP A 643 35.18 3.99 2.25
N ALA A 644 35.35 3.27 3.36
CA ALA A 644 35.64 3.83 4.66
C ALA A 644 37.16 4.04 4.90
N LYS A 645 38.04 3.30 4.21
CA LYS A 645 39.50 3.47 4.29
C LYS A 645 39.97 4.74 3.58
N LYS A 646 40.76 5.57 4.28
CA LYS A 646 41.43 6.77 3.73
C LYS A 646 42.59 6.31 2.82
N GLY A 647 42.65 6.80 1.59
CA GLY A 647 43.86 6.68 0.77
C GLY A 647 44.96 7.60 1.29
N ASP A 648 46.22 7.28 0.98
CA ASP A 648 47.38 8.10 1.36
C ASP A 648 47.42 9.42 0.56
N LYS A 649 46.83 9.43 -0.64
CA LYS A 649 46.60 10.61 -1.48
C LYS A 649 45.11 10.80 -1.75
N ILE A 650 44.71 12.04 -2.05
CA ILE A 650 43.33 12.39 -2.42
C ILE A 650 42.82 11.57 -3.62
N ALA A 651 43.72 11.15 -4.52
CA ALA A 651 43.40 10.40 -5.73
C ALA A 651 43.40 8.86 -5.58
N ASP A 652 43.79 8.32 -4.42
CA ASP A 652 43.91 6.87 -4.23
C ASP A 652 42.51 6.23 -4.11
N ALA A 653 42.20 5.33 -5.04
CA ALA A 653 40.94 4.61 -5.09
C ALA A 653 41.13 3.16 -4.63
N ASN A 654 40.43 2.75 -3.56
CA ASN A 654 40.45 1.39 -3.05
C ASN A 654 39.28 0.59 -3.67
N GLY A 655 39.57 -0.31 -4.61
CA GLY A 655 38.57 -1.21 -5.21
C GLY A 655 38.36 -2.49 -4.40
N GLY A 656 37.22 -3.16 -4.59
CA GLY A 656 37.01 -4.55 -4.10
C GLY A 656 36.21 -4.73 -2.81
N SER A 657 35.73 -3.67 -2.16
CA SER A 657 34.98 -3.69 -0.87
C SER A 657 33.52 -4.17 -0.94
N ALA A 658 33.10 -4.78 -2.05
CA ALA A 658 31.73 -5.28 -2.29
C ALA A 658 30.58 -4.24 -2.31
N LYS A 659 30.88 -2.93 -2.48
CA LYS A 659 29.89 -1.84 -2.63
C LYS A 659 28.89 -2.08 -3.76
N SER A 660 29.38 -2.20 -4.99
CA SER A 660 28.54 -2.38 -6.17
C SER A 660 27.78 -3.71 -6.13
N LEU A 661 28.39 -4.76 -5.57
CA LEU A 661 27.77 -6.08 -5.43
C LEU A 661 26.54 -6.04 -4.52
N THR A 662 26.68 -5.46 -3.32
CA THR A 662 25.58 -5.40 -2.33
C THR A 662 24.43 -4.55 -2.83
N ILE A 663 24.69 -3.43 -3.50
CA ILE A 663 23.64 -2.55 -4.06
C ILE A 663 22.96 -3.19 -5.27
N SER A 664 23.72 -3.67 -6.27
CA SER A 664 23.15 -4.25 -7.50
C SER A 664 22.31 -5.50 -7.25
N THR A 665 22.66 -6.30 -6.24
CA THR A 665 21.90 -7.50 -5.87
C THR A 665 20.46 -7.21 -5.43
N LEU A 666 20.17 -5.99 -4.94
CA LEU A 666 18.81 -5.61 -4.54
C LEU A 666 17.81 -5.56 -5.73
N GLU A 667 18.31 -5.49 -6.98
CA GLU A 667 17.48 -5.65 -8.19
C GLU A 667 16.74 -6.99 -8.21
N LYS A 668 17.25 -8.01 -7.49
CA LYS A 668 16.64 -9.34 -7.39
C LYS A 668 15.33 -9.36 -6.59
N ILE A 669 15.06 -8.36 -5.75
CA ILE A 669 13.79 -8.21 -5.00
C ILE A 669 12.95 -7.03 -5.51
N VAL A 670 13.59 -6.00 -6.06
CA VAL A 670 12.92 -4.87 -6.69
C VAL A 670 13.29 -4.90 -8.18
N PRO A 671 12.48 -5.48 -9.07
CA PRO A 671 12.82 -5.50 -10.50
C PRO A 671 12.65 -4.10 -11.15
N ASN A 672 13.15 -3.95 -12.39
CA ASN A 672 13.08 -2.73 -13.21
C ASN A 672 13.98 -1.57 -12.74
N TRP A 673 15.18 -1.89 -12.24
CA TRP A 673 16.19 -0.88 -11.92
C TRP A 673 16.75 -0.25 -13.18
N HIS A 674 17.17 1.00 -13.07
CA HIS A 674 17.92 1.68 -14.13
C HIS A 674 19.36 1.91 -13.68
N THR A 675 20.31 1.22 -14.32
CA THR A 675 21.73 1.32 -14.00
C THR A 675 22.45 2.25 -14.96
N ILE A 676 23.28 3.13 -14.42
CA ILE A 676 24.11 4.09 -15.14
C ILE A 676 25.58 3.80 -14.85
N ASP A 677 26.39 3.74 -15.91
CA ASP A 677 27.86 3.71 -15.78
C ASP A 677 28.38 5.09 -15.36
N GLY A 678 28.83 5.20 -14.12
CA GLY A 678 29.33 6.42 -13.51
C GLY A 678 30.73 6.87 -14.00
N ARG A 679 31.39 6.07 -14.84
CA ARG A 679 32.61 6.48 -15.55
C ARG A 679 32.34 7.14 -16.90
N GLN A 680 31.10 7.06 -17.39
CA GLN A 680 30.73 7.68 -18.65
C GLN A 680 30.75 9.21 -18.55
N ASP A 681 31.26 9.87 -19.60
CA ASP A 681 31.24 11.33 -19.72
C ASP A 681 29.79 11.84 -19.87
N GLN A 682 29.25 12.43 -18.81
CA GLN A 682 27.89 12.95 -18.77
C GLN A 682 27.61 14.00 -19.87
N ASN A 683 28.63 14.75 -20.31
CA ASN A 683 28.45 15.78 -21.33
C ASN A 683 28.20 15.19 -22.72
N LYS A 684 28.58 13.93 -22.94
CA LYS A 684 28.39 13.20 -24.21
C LYS A 684 27.19 12.25 -24.17
N ALA A 685 26.63 12.00 -22.99
CA ALA A 685 25.59 11.00 -22.76
C ALA A 685 24.21 11.65 -22.68
N THR A 686 23.70 12.15 -23.81
CA THR A 686 22.38 12.84 -23.89
C THR A 686 21.19 11.98 -23.44
N PHE A 687 21.35 10.66 -23.37
CA PHE A 687 20.30 9.66 -23.12
C PHE A 687 20.54 8.81 -21.86
N LEU A 688 21.25 9.32 -20.84
CA LEU A 688 21.51 8.58 -19.58
C LEU A 688 20.24 8.06 -18.89
N MET A 689 19.11 8.75 -19.07
CA MET A 689 17.82 8.39 -18.47
C MET A 689 16.90 7.63 -19.43
N SER A 690 17.41 7.19 -20.58
CA SER A 690 16.64 6.37 -21.53
C SER A 690 16.36 5.01 -20.91
N GLY A 691 15.08 4.65 -20.78
CA GLY A 691 14.60 3.46 -20.07
C GLY A 691 13.92 3.75 -18.73
N VAL A 692 14.09 4.95 -18.17
CA VAL A 692 13.41 5.36 -16.93
C VAL A 692 11.93 5.62 -17.20
N THR A 693 11.03 4.97 -16.45
CA THR A 693 9.57 5.06 -16.56
C THR A 693 8.92 5.24 -15.18
N LYS A 694 7.58 5.40 -15.12
CA LYS A 694 6.84 5.43 -13.83
C LYS A 694 6.99 4.14 -13.01
N ASN A 695 7.38 3.04 -13.66
CA ASN A 695 7.62 1.75 -13.00
C ASN A 695 9.08 1.54 -12.58
N THR A 696 9.97 2.53 -12.79
CA THR A 696 11.37 2.45 -12.37
C THR A 696 11.50 2.93 -10.92
N PRO A 697 11.78 2.05 -9.94
CA PRO A 697 11.81 2.46 -8.53
C PRO A 697 13.15 3.09 -8.13
N ILE A 698 14.26 2.68 -8.77
CA ILE A 698 15.62 3.06 -8.39
C ILE A 698 16.45 3.38 -9.64
N ILE A 699 17.22 4.46 -9.57
CA ILE A 699 18.36 4.73 -10.45
C ILE A 699 19.64 4.47 -9.68
N PHE A 700 20.47 3.56 -10.19
CA PHE A 700 21.77 3.21 -9.62
C PHE A 700 22.90 3.70 -10.52
N THR A 701 23.70 4.65 -10.01
CA THR A 701 24.97 5.04 -10.65
C THR A 701 26.09 4.18 -10.08
N ASP A 702 26.64 3.28 -10.88
CA ASP A 702 27.74 2.41 -10.46
C ASP A 702 29.09 3.00 -10.82
N ASP A 703 30.08 2.82 -9.94
CA ASP A 703 31.48 3.24 -10.12
C ASP A 703 31.66 4.70 -10.60
N ALA A 704 30.98 5.63 -9.92
CA ALA A 704 31.07 7.05 -10.25
C ALA A 704 32.50 7.59 -10.08
N SER A 705 33.02 8.21 -11.14
CA SER A 705 34.36 8.82 -11.14
C SER A 705 34.42 10.09 -10.28
N GLN A 706 35.64 10.54 -9.95
CA GLN A 706 35.86 11.82 -9.25
C GLN A 706 35.32 13.05 -9.99
N PHE A 707 35.02 12.93 -11.29
CA PHE A 707 34.48 14.02 -12.11
C PHE A 707 32.96 13.94 -12.30
N TRP A 708 32.30 12.95 -11.68
CA TRP A 708 30.87 12.79 -11.79
C TRP A 708 30.14 14.00 -11.18
N ASN A 709 29.30 14.66 -11.98
CA ASN A 709 28.54 15.80 -11.49
C ASN A 709 27.26 15.31 -10.79
N HIS A 710 27.20 15.54 -9.48
CA HIS A 710 26.06 15.17 -8.65
C HIS A 710 24.94 16.22 -8.63
N ASN A 711 25.17 17.43 -9.13
CA ASN A 711 24.19 18.53 -9.07
C ASN A 711 22.82 18.19 -9.70
N PRO A 712 22.74 17.54 -10.89
CA PRO A 712 21.45 17.16 -11.46
C PRO A 712 20.63 16.21 -10.58
N VAL A 713 21.31 15.32 -9.84
CA VAL A 713 20.68 14.36 -8.93
C VAL A 713 19.95 15.10 -7.80
N PHE A 714 20.45 16.26 -7.35
CA PHE A 714 19.83 17.05 -6.28
C PHE A 714 18.41 17.49 -6.62
N ASN A 715 18.21 17.95 -7.86
CA ASN A 715 16.91 18.36 -8.34
C ASN A 715 15.94 17.16 -8.41
N GLN A 716 16.43 15.98 -8.81
CA GLN A 716 15.63 14.76 -8.92
C GLN A 716 15.25 14.16 -7.56
N ILE A 717 16.09 14.35 -6.53
CA ILE A 717 15.80 13.86 -5.18
C ILE A 717 14.57 14.58 -4.61
N THR A 718 14.42 15.89 -4.84
CA THR A 718 13.36 16.72 -4.26
C THR A 718 12.26 17.15 -5.22
N GLY A 719 12.45 16.92 -6.52
CA GLY A 719 11.56 17.41 -7.57
C GLY A 719 11.16 16.31 -8.55
N GLN A 720 10.92 16.73 -9.79
CA GLN A 720 10.57 15.86 -10.90
C GLN A 720 11.82 15.26 -11.54
N THR A 721 11.70 14.04 -12.07
CA THR A 721 12.74 13.43 -12.90
C THR A 721 12.39 13.61 -14.37
N GLU A 722 13.27 14.28 -15.12
CA GLU A 722 13.18 14.36 -16.57
C GLU A 722 13.96 13.21 -17.21
N ALA A 723 13.28 12.35 -17.96
CA ALA A 723 13.83 11.19 -18.61
C ALA A 723 13.81 11.35 -20.14
N ASN A 724 14.99 11.61 -20.72
CA ASN A 724 15.15 11.72 -22.17
C ASN A 724 15.31 10.34 -22.81
N GLN A 725 14.32 9.92 -23.61
CA GLN A 725 14.29 8.61 -24.26
C GLN A 725 14.96 8.65 -25.64
N LYS A 726 15.76 7.62 -25.97
CA LYS A 726 16.41 7.53 -27.28
C LYS A 726 15.36 7.40 -28.39
N GLY A 727 15.27 8.40 -29.28
CA GLY A 727 14.30 8.43 -30.36
C GLY A 727 12.85 8.74 -29.93
N GLY A 728 12.64 9.13 -28.66
CA GLY A 728 11.34 9.48 -28.09
C GLY A 728 11.30 10.89 -27.53
N LYS A 729 10.14 11.27 -26.95
CA LYS A 729 9.96 12.55 -26.24
C LYS A 729 10.53 12.46 -24.81
N ILE A 730 10.81 13.61 -24.22
CA ILE A 730 11.24 13.71 -22.81
C ILE A 730 10.02 13.47 -21.91
N PHE A 731 10.12 12.49 -21.01
CA PHE A 731 9.11 12.21 -19.98
C PHE A 731 9.42 12.99 -18.71
N LYS A 732 8.41 13.63 -18.10
CA LYS A 732 8.55 14.28 -16.80
C LYS A 732 7.80 13.47 -15.75
N LEU A 733 8.54 12.83 -14.84
CA LEU A 733 7.96 12.07 -13.76
C LEU A 733 7.68 13.00 -12.58
N ALA A 734 6.45 12.99 -12.07
CA ALA A 734 6.11 13.68 -10.83
C ALA A 734 6.94 13.16 -9.66
N PHE A 735 7.11 13.96 -8.60
CA PHE A 735 7.90 13.56 -7.43
C PHE A 735 7.50 12.19 -6.86
N ALA A 736 6.19 11.93 -6.77
CA ALA A 736 5.65 10.68 -6.23
C ALA A 736 5.98 9.43 -7.06
N ASP A 737 6.27 9.60 -8.35
CA ASP A 737 6.60 8.53 -9.29
C ASP A 737 8.09 8.59 -9.71
N SER A 738 8.86 9.52 -9.14
CA SER A 738 10.28 9.70 -9.46
C SER A 738 11.14 8.66 -8.73
N PRO A 739 12.11 8.00 -9.40
CA PRO A 739 12.94 6.97 -8.78
C PRO A 739 13.80 7.49 -7.61
N LYS A 740 14.08 6.61 -6.64
CA LYS A 740 15.12 6.84 -5.63
C LYS A 740 16.50 6.77 -6.27
N GLN A 741 17.45 7.52 -5.71
CA GLN A 741 18.80 7.67 -6.25
C GLN A 741 19.80 6.95 -5.34
N VAL A 742 20.63 6.09 -5.93
CA VAL A 742 21.76 5.45 -5.25
C VAL A 742 23.01 5.53 -6.11
N CYS A 743 24.16 5.74 -5.48
CA CYS A 743 25.45 5.83 -6.15
C CYS A 743 26.51 5.04 -5.40
N ALA A 744 27.31 4.28 -6.14
CA ALA A 744 28.55 3.69 -5.64
C ALA A 744 29.73 4.48 -6.21
N SER A 745 30.65 4.90 -5.35
CA SER A 745 31.87 5.61 -5.76
C SER A 745 33.02 5.28 -4.82
N ASN A 746 34.24 5.31 -5.35
CA ASN A 746 35.46 5.29 -4.54
C ASN A 746 35.88 6.71 -4.10
N TYR A 747 35.20 7.75 -4.60
CA TYR A 747 35.52 9.15 -4.37
C TYR A 747 34.45 9.84 -3.50
N VAL A 748 34.86 10.93 -2.86
CA VAL A 748 33.93 11.83 -2.16
C VAL A 748 33.34 12.82 -3.18
N PRO A 749 32.04 13.18 -3.08
CA PRO A 749 31.47 14.20 -3.94
C PRO A 749 32.18 15.55 -3.78
N ASN A 750 32.55 16.20 -4.90
CA ASN A 750 33.33 17.45 -4.87
C ASN A 750 32.56 18.64 -4.28
N ASP A 751 31.23 18.68 -4.42
CA ASP A 751 30.38 19.82 -4.06
C ASP A 751 29.41 19.50 -2.90
N LEU A 752 29.95 19.28 -1.70
CA LEU A 752 29.17 19.03 -0.47
C LEU A 752 28.65 20.32 0.19
N ASN A 753 27.55 20.88 -0.33
CA ASN A 753 26.85 21.98 0.34
C ASN A 753 25.97 21.51 1.53
N LYS A 754 25.60 22.42 2.45
CA LYS A 754 24.76 22.11 3.63
C LYS A 754 23.41 21.46 3.28
N SER A 755 22.83 21.82 2.14
CA SER A 755 21.56 21.26 1.67
C SER A 755 21.70 19.81 1.20
N PHE A 756 22.82 19.52 0.52
CA PHE A 756 23.14 18.19 0.02
C PHE A 756 23.53 17.24 1.16
N LEU A 757 24.35 17.69 2.12
CA LEU A 757 24.71 16.90 3.30
C LEU A 757 23.51 16.39 4.11
N ARG A 758 22.40 17.15 4.15
CA ARG A 758 21.16 16.69 4.81
C ARG A 758 20.50 15.53 4.07
N ARG A 759 20.57 15.52 2.74
CA ARG A 759 19.97 14.49 1.86
C ARG A 759 20.90 13.32 1.61
N LEU A 760 22.20 13.48 1.84
CA LEU A 760 23.16 12.41 1.74
C LEU A 760 22.91 11.39 2.85
N LEU A 761 22.64 10.15 2.46
CA LEU A 761 22.60 8.99 3.36
C LEU A 761 23.81 8.14 3.03
N LEU A 762 24.86 8.32 3.83
CA LEU A 762 26.12 7.64 3.64
C LEU A 762 25.97 6.15 3.97
N CYS A 763 26.59 5.32 3.15
CA CYS A 763 26.69 3.88 3.33
C CYS A 763 28.17 3.51 3.16
N GLN A 764 28.91 3.47 4.27
CA GLN A 764 30.37 3.26 4.24
C GLN A 764 30.70 1.76 4.25
N TYR A 765 31.66 1.34 3.43
CA TYR A 765 32.13 -0.04 3.34
C TYR A 765 33.58 -0.14 3.80
N SER A 766 33.87 -1.10 4.67
CA SER A 766 35.24 -1.43 5.02
C SER A 766 35.94 -2.13 3.86
N ASP A 767 37.27 -2.07 3.89
CA ASP A 767 38.20 -2.81 3.03
C ASP A 767 38.38 -4.28 3.48
N TYR A 768 37.42 -4.84 4.23
CA TYR A 768 37.45 -6.26 4.64
C TYR A 768 37.64 -7.19 3.44
N TYR A 769 36.97 -6.87 2.33
CA TYR A 769 37.25 -7.45 1.03
C TYR A 769 38.19 -6.54 0.25
N HIS A 770 39.30 -7.10 -0.23
CA HIS A 770 40.38 -6.37 -0.90
C HIS A 770 41.20 -7.30 -1.80
N SER A 771 41.83 -6.71 -2.81
CA SER A 771 42.81 -7.38 -3.66
C SER A 771 44.19 -7.43 -3.00
N ASP A 772 45.04 -8.32 -3.51
CA ASP A 772 46.42 -8.49 -3.03
C ASP A 772 47.22 -7.17 -3.11
N GLY A 773 47.98 -6.84 -2.07
CA GLY A 773 48.69 -5.57 -1.95
C GLY A 773 49.69 -5.58 -0.80
N LYS A 774 50.59 -4.57 -0.74
CA LYS A 774 51.64 -4.48 0.30
C LYS A 774 51.11 -4.20 1.72
N GLU A 775 49.84 -3.81 1.84
CA GLU A 775 49.22 -3.34 3.08
C GLU A 775 48.51 -4.43 3.88
N TYR A 776 48.30 -5.61 3.29
CA TYR A 776 47.51 -6.71 3.86
C TYR A 776 48.34 -8.00 3.88
N GLU A 777 48.04 -8.90 4.82
CA GLU A 777 48.75 -10.19 4.90
C GLU A 777 48.32 -11.18 3.81
N ASN A 778 47.09 -11.07 3.33
CA ASN A 778 46.52 -11.92 2.28
C ASN A 778 45.36 -11.19 1.59
N SER A 779 45.15 -11.44 0.30
CA SER A 779 43.90 -11.03 -0.36
C SER A 779 42.66 -11.70 0.24
N ARG A 780 41.49 -11.04 0.16
CA ARG A 780 40.20 -11.59 0.59
C ARG A 780 39.07 -11.14 -0.32
N SER A 781 38.36 -12.10 -0.90
CA SER A 781 37.17 -11.91 -1.72
C SER A 781 35.92 -12.46 -1.06
N VAL A 782 34.75 -12.08 -1.57
CA VAL A 782 33.46 -12.63 -1.10
C VAL A 782 33.43 -14.15 -1.26
N LYS A 783 34.00 -14.70 -2.34
CA LYS A 783 33.98 -16.14 -2.61
C LYS A 783 34.72 -16.95 -1.54
N ASP A 784 35.74 -16.38 -0.91
CA ASP A 784 36.54 -17.07 0.10
C ASP A 784 35.72 -17.36 1.38
N ASP A 785 34.80 -16.47 1.73
CA ASP A 785 33.93 -16.64 2.89
C ASP A 785 32.83 -17.70 2.67
N PHE A 786 32.44 -17.92 1.41
CA PHE A 786 31.34 -18.81 1.00
C PHE A 786 31.82 -20.05 0.22
N LYS A 787 33.03 -20.55 0.52
CA LYS A 787 33.58 -21.82 -0.03
C LYS A 787 33.59 -21.88 -1.56
N GLY A 788 33.82 -20.75 -2.21
CA GLY A 788 33.87 -20.66 -3.68
C GLY A 788 32.50 -20.68 -4.38
N ALA A 789 31.38 -20.66 -3.62
CA ALA A 789 30.05 -20.65 -4.20
C ALA A 789 29.80 -19.40 -5.06
N THR A 790 29.10 -19.58 -6.18
CA THR A 790 28.53 -18.47 -6.95
C THR A 790 27.22 -18.05 -6.29
N LEU A 791 27.09 -16.77 -5.94
CA LEU A 791 25.93 -16.25 -5.21
C LEU A 791 24.89 -15.67 -6.18
N TRP A 792 23.60 -15.85 -5.88
CA TRP A 792 22.44 -15.28 -6.59
C TRP A 792 22.32 -15.60 -8.10
N ASP A 793 22.92 -16.70 -8.54
CA ASP A 793 22.72 -17.28 -9.86
C ASP A 793 21.62 -18.36 -9.85
N GLU A 794 21.52 -19.14 -10.93
CA GLU A 794 20.55 -20.22 -11.07
C GLU A 794 20.80 -21.42 -10.12
N THR A 795 22.02 -21.53 -9.58
CA THR A 795 22.41 -22.58 -8.63
C THR A 795 22.20 -22.17 -7.17
N TYR A 796 21.86 -20.90 -6.92
CA TYR A 796 21.60 -20.37 -5.59
C TYR A 796 20.36 -21.02 -4.98
N SER A 797 20.51 -21.60 -3.78
CA SER A 797 19.51 -22.50 -3.23
C SER A 797 18.20 -21.78 -2.88
N VAL A 798 17.09 -22.53 -2.89
CA VAL A 798 15.77 -21.99 -2.49
C VAL A 798 15.79 -21.53 -1.03
N GLU A 799 16.55 -22.20 -0.17
CA GLU A 799 16.69 -21.83 1.25
C GLU A 799 17.48 -20.53 1.42
N ASP A 800 18.58 -20.36 0.69
CA ASP A 800 19.38 -19.14 0.74
C ASP A 800 18.59 -17.93 0.21
N TRP A 801 17.84 -18.10 -0.90
CA TRP A 801 16.91 -17.09 -1.39
C TRP A 801 15.87 -16.71 -0.34
N ASN A 802 15.32 -17.70 0.37
CA ASN A 802 14.33 -17.46 1.41
C ASN A 802 14.92 -16.69 2.61
N ASN A 803 16.17 -16.97 2.98
CA ASN A 803 16.89 -16.24 4.02
C ASN A 803 17.12 -14.78 3.62
N ASP A 804 17.64 -14.55 2.42
CA ASP A 804 17.91 -13.20 1.90
C ASP A 804 16.64 -12.36 1.74
N ASP A 805 15.55 -12.95 1.22
CA ASP A 805 14.25 -12.27 1.13
C ASP A 805 13.71 -11.87 2.49
N ASN A 806 13.75 -12.77 3.48
CA ASN A 806 13.30 -12.45 4.84
C ASN A 806 14.16 -11.34 5.45
N PHE A 807 15.48 -11.39 5.26
CA PHE A 807 16.38 -10.34 5.70
C PHE A 807 16.03 -8.98 5.06
N TRP A 808 15.84 -8.93 3.74
CA TRP A 808 15.45 -7.70 3.03
C TRP A 808 14.11 -7.13 3.51
N MET A 809 13.10 -7.98 3.74
CA MET A 809 11.82 -7.55 4.28
C MET A 809 11.95 -6.99 5.71
N GLN A 810 12.85 -7.56 6.53
CA GLN A 810 13.16 -7.07 7.87
C GLN A 810 13.89 -5.72 7.83
N CYS A 811 14.77 -5.49 6.84
CA CYS A 811 15.36 -4.16 6.61
C CYS A 811 14.29 -3.11 6.31
N VAL A 812 13.30 -3.43 5.48
CA VAL A 812 12.16 -2.54 5.18
C VAL A 812 11.35 -2.24 6.45
N GLN A 813 11.04 -3.28 7.24
CA GLN A 813 10.36 -3.12 8.52
C GLN A 813 11.13 -2.17 9.46
N PHE A 814 12.44 -2.37 9.58
CA PHE A 814 13.29 -1.51 10.39
C PHE A 814 13.27 -0.06 9.91
N TYR A 815 13.43 0.18 8.61
CA TYR A 815 13.35 1.54 8.05
C TYR A 815 12.00 2.21 8.33
N LEU A 816 10.89 1.48 8.17
CA LEU A 816 9.54 2.00 8.43
C LEU A 816 9.29 2.31 9.92
N SER A 817 9.99 1.65 10.83
CA SER A 817 9.88 1.91 12.27
C SER A 817 10.71 3.12 12.74
N GLN A 818 11.61 3.64 11.91
CA GLN A 818 12.42 4.80 12.25
C GLN A 818 11.77 6.11 11.80
N ALA A 819 11.79 7.13 12.66
CA ALA A 819 11.42 8.49 12.27
C ALA A 819 12.61 9.23 11.62
N ASP A 820 13.80 9.06 12.19
CA ASP A 820 14.99 9.84 11.86
C ASP A 820 15.96 9.11 10.92
N LYS A 821 16.83 9.89 10.28
CA LYS A 821 17.94 9.38 9.49
C LYS A 821 19.00 8.76 10.41
N ILE A 822 19.48 7.55 10.08
CA ILE A 822 20.61 6.91 10.76
C ILE A 822 21.84 7.05 9.88
N ASP A 823 22.75 7.95 10.26
CA ASP A 823 24.04 8.13 9.59
C ASP A 823 25.15 7.33 10.30
N PRO A 824 26.17 6.86 9.57
CA PRO A 824 27.39 6.35 10.18
C PRO A 824 28.22 7.52 10.77
N PRO A 825 29.29 7.25 11.52
CA PRO A 825 30.24 8.28 11.94
C PRO A 825 30.74 9.11 10.75
N LYS A 826 30.53 10.44 10.84
CA LYS A 826 30.75 11.37 9.72
C LYS A 826 32.18 11.90 9.67
N GLU A 827 32.99 11.69 10.70
CA GLU A 827 34.33 12.30 10.77
C GLU A 827 35.15 11.97 9.53
N ASN A 828 35.07 10.72 9.05
CA ASN A 828 35.82 10.29 7.86
C ASN A 828 35.40 11.02 6.58
N LEU A 829 34.10 11.29 6.37
CA LEU A 829 33.66 12.03 5.20
C LEU A 829 34.10 13.49 5.27
N VAL A 830 33.89 14.13 6.44
CA VAL A 830 34.22 15.55 6.63
C VAL A 830 35.72 15.76 6.46
N VAL A 831 36.54 14.92 7.09
CA VAL A 831 38.00 14.96 6.95
C VAL A 831 38.43 14.81 5.49
N ARG A 832 37.87 13.85 4.73
CA ARG A 832 38.22 13.70 3.30
C ARG A 832 37.79 14.87 2.44
N ASN A 833 36.60 15.42 2.67
CA ASN A 833 36.12 16.61 1.98
C ASN A 833 37.05 17.80 2.25
N LEU A 834 37.47 17.99 3.50
CA LEU A 834 38.44 19.02 3.87
C LEU A 834 39.78 18.79 3.18
N MET A 835 40.33 17.57 3.21
CA MET A 835 41.57 17.24 2.48
C MET A 835 41.46 17.57 0.98
N GLN A 836 40.33 17.25 0.35
CA GLN A 836 40.08 17.53 -1.06
C GLN A 836 40.03 19.04 -1.37
N LYS A 837 39.38 19.83 -0.52
CA LYS A 837 39.33 21.31 -0.65
C LYS A 837 40.70 21.95 -0.44
N ILE A 838 41.44 21.48 0.56
CA ILE A 838 42.78 21.98 0.89
C ILE A 838 43.76 21.59 -0.23
N GLY A 839 43.72 20.35 -0.72
CA GLY A 839 44.64 19.83 -1.73
C GLY A 839 46.02 19.47 -1.16
N ASP A 840 46.67 18.45 -1.74
CA ASP A 840 47.89 17.82 -1.20
C ASP A 840 49.02 18.82 -0.90
N VAL A 841 49.28 19.76 -1.83
CA VAL A 841 50.37 20.74 -1.71
C VAL A 841 50.16 21.68 -0.53
N GLN A 842 48.96 22.22 -0.38
CA GLN A 842 48.65 23.15 0.70
C GLN A 842 48.52 22.42 2.04
N LEU A 843 47.96 21.21 2.04
CA LEU A 843 47.82 20.40 3.25
C LEU A 843 49.19 20.09 3.85
N LYS A 844 50.14 19.65 3.01
CA LYS A 844 51.53 19.43 3.42
C LYS A 844 52.15 20.70 3.98
N TRP A 845 52.03 21.81 3.25
CA TRP A 845 52.58 23.10 3.69
C TRP A 845 51.99 23.56 5.03
N CYS A 846 50.67 23.50 5.23
CA CYS A 846 50.05 23.90 6.49
C CYS A 846 50.58 23.05 7.67
N ASN A 847 50.75 21.74 7.47
CA ASN A 847 51.30 20.85 8.50
C ASN A 847 52.75 21.17 8.85
N ASP A 848 53.55 21.59 7.86
CA ASP A 848 54.96 21.94 8.06
C ASP A 848 55.11 23.37 8.64
N PHE A 849 54.23 24.30 8.28
CA PHE A 849 54.30 25.71 8.68
C PHE A 849 53.66 25.99 10.04
N PHE A 850 52.49 25.43 10.35
CA PHE A 850 51.74 25.71 11.59
C PHE A 850 52.08 24.69 12.70
N THR A 851 53.32 24.72 13.15
CA THR A 851 53.83 23.97 14.32
C THR A 851 53.60 24.75 15.62
N GLU A 852 54.00 24.20 16.78
CA GLU A 852 53.85 24.88 18.08
C GLU A 852 54.43 26.30 18.12
N GLU A 853 55.46 26.58 17.31
CA GLU A 853 56.10 27.90 17.20
C GLU A 853 55.23 28.93 16.46
N ASN A 854 54.36 28.47 15.56
CA ASN A 854 53.52 29.29 14.68
C ASN A 854 52.02 29.19 15.00
N LEU A 855 51.66 28.48 16.08
CA LEU A 855 50.30 28.44 16.64
C LEU A 855 50.18 29.43 17.80
N ASN A 856 48.99 30.01 18.01
CA ASN A 856 48.73 31.01 19.05
C ASN A 856 49.66 32.24 19.02
N VAL A 857 50.22 32.58 17.85
CA VAL A 857 51.04 33.77 17.62
C VAL A 857 50.50 34.56 16.42
N TYR A 858 50.76 35.87 16.39
CA TYR A 858 50.36 36.73 15.28
C TYR A 858 51.42 36.67 14.16
N ILE A 859 51.04 36.17 12.99
CA ILE A 859 51.93 36.08 11.82
C ILE A 859 51.42 37.03 10.74
N HIS A 860 52.31 37.82 10.17
CA HIS A 860 51.99 38.77 9.12
C HIS A 860 51.46 38.06 7.86
N THR A 861 50.34 38.53 7.29
CA THR A 861 49.68 37.82 6.16
C THR A 861 50.57 37.69 4.93
N ASP A 862 51.39 38.68 4.61
CA ASP A 862 52.26 38.61 3.42
C ASP A 862 53.38 37.59 3.62
N ASP A 863 53.88 37.44 4.85
CA ASP A 863 54.95 36.48 5.18
C ASP A 863 54.44 35.04 5.00
N VAL A 864 53.22 34.77 5.49
CA VAL A 864 52.53 33.49 5.27
C VAL A 864 52.29 33.25 3.79
N GLN A 865 51.85 34.27 3.06
CA GLN A 865 51.59 34.15 1.63
C GLN A 865 52.87 33.88 0.82
N ASP A 866 53.96 34.57 1.13
CA ASP A 866 55.23 34.42 0.42
C ASP A 866 55.95 33.11 0.77
N ASP A 867 55.78 32.60 1.99
CA ASP A 867 56.19 31.25 2.35
C ASP A 867 55.40 30.19 1.58
N TYR A 868 54.07 30.30 1.56
CA TYR A 868 53.22 29.39 0.78
C TYR A 868 53.57 29.40 -0.72
N LYS A 869 53.78 30.57 -1.32
CA LYS A 869 54.20 30.67 -2.74
C LYS A 869 55.54 29.98 -2.98
N ARG A 870 56.49 30.10 -2.04
CA ARG A 870 57.79 29.41 -2.12
C ARG A 870 57.61 27.89 -2.07
N ALA A 871 56.73 27.39 -1.21
CA ALA A 871 56.45 25.96 -1.08
C ALA A 871 55.64 25.39 -2.26
N ALA A 872 54.60 26.09 -2.72
CA ALA A 872 53.66 25.61 -3.74
C ALA A 872 54.12 25.88 -5.20
N GLY A 873 55.06 26.80 -5.40
CA GLY A 873 55.61 27.14 -6.71
C GLY A 873 54.52 27.53 -7.72
N LYS A 874 54.54 26.90 -8.90
CA LYS A 874 53.56 27.16 -9.99
C LYS A 874 52.12 26.77 -9.64
N THR A 875 51.91 26.01 -8.56
CA THR A 875 50.58 25.55 -8.12
C THR A 875 50.00 26.41 -7.00
N ALA A 876 50.66 27.53 -6.64
CA ALA A 876 50.21 28.42 -5.58
C ALA A 876 48.81 28.98 -5.86
N LYS A 877 47.91 28.78 -4.91
CA LYS A 877 46.57 29.39 -4.92
C LYS A 877 46.64 30.90 -4.67
N ALA A 878 45.66 31.63 -5.20
CA ALA A 878 45.47 33.05 -4.88
C ALA A 878 45.19 33.26 -3.38
N THR A 879 45.50 34.44 -2.81
CA THR A 879 45.43 34.71 -1.37
C THR A 879 44.10 34.31 -0.73
N ALA A 880 42.97 34.64 -1.37
CA ALA A 880 41.65 34.27 -0.87
C ALA A 880 41.46 32.74 -0.79
N LYS A 881 41.84 32.02 -1.85
CA LYS A 881 41.76 30.56 -1.92
C LYS A 881 42.75 29.86 -0.98
N MET A 882 43.92 30.45 -0.76
CA MET A 882 44.87 29.99 0.26
C MET A 882 44.26 30.16 1.65
N THR A 883 43.68 31.32 1.95
CA THR A 883 43.05 31.61 3.25
C THR A 883 41.89 30.64 3.53
N GLU A 884 40.99 30.43 2.57
CA GLU A 884 39.94 29.40 2.64
C GLU A 884 40.54 28.02 2.97
N GLY A 885 41.66 27.64 2.31
CA GLY A 885 42.34 26.38 2.60
C GLY A 885 43.00 26.31 3.99
N ILE A 886 43.37 27.44 4.60
CA ILE A 886 43.87 27.49 5.99
C ILE A 886 42.69 27.34 6.98
N GLU A 887 41.54 27.95 6.68
CA GLU A 887 40.31 27.76 7.46
C GLU A 887 39.85 26.29 7.44
N ASP A 888 39.80 25.68 6.24
CA ASP A 888 39.50 24.25 6.07
C ASP A 888 40.55 23.38 6.80
N TRP A 889 41.83 23.78 6.81
CA TRP A 889 42.88 23.09 7.56
C TRP A 889 42.69 23.17 9.08
N CYS A 890 42.26 24.32 9.61
CA CYS A 890 41.92 24.47 11.03
C CYS A 890 40.75 23.54 11.40
N GLU A 891 39.71 23.47 10.56
CA GLU A 891 38.62 22.51 10.76
C GLU A 891 39.15 21.06 10.72
N TYR A 892 40.02 20.73 9.76
CA TYR A 892 40.65 19.42 9.63
C TYR A 892 41.45 19.02 10.88
N MET A 893 42.29 19.91 11.41
CA MET A 893 43.05 19.68 12.64
C MET A 893 42.15 19.55 13.86
N THR A 894 41.01 20.25 13.86
CA THR A 894 40.01 20.13 14.92
C THR A 894 39.45 18.70 15.00
N TYR A 895 39.13 18.11 13.85
CA TYR A 895 38.68 16.72 13.77
C TYR A 895 39.77 15.71 14.16
N LEU A 896 41.02 15.92 13.73
CA LEU A 896 42.11 14.97 14.02
C LEU A 896 42.56 14.98 15.48
N SER A 897 42.74 16.17 16.06
CA SER A 897 43.31 16.32 17.39
C SER A 897 42.26 16.28 18.51
N LYS A 898 40.97 16.38 18.16
CA LYS A 898 39.86 16.65 19.08
C LYS A 898 40.06 17.93 19.93
N LYS A 899 40.90 18.86 19.48
CA LYS A 899 41.12 20.20 20.07
C LYS A 899 40.62 21.26 19.10
N SER A 900 40.11 22.38 19.58
CA SER A 900 39.63 23.45 18.69
C SER A 900 40.80 24.15 18.01
N TYR A 901 40.78 24.27 16.68
CA TYR A 901 41.67 25.14 15.89
C TYR A 901 40.79 26.15 15.17
N VAL A 902 41.03 27.45 15.41
CA VAL A 902 40.23 28.52 14.79
C VAL A 902 41.17 29.57 14.21
N LEU A 903 41.00 29.86 12.91
CA LEU A 903 41.68 30.99 12.27
C LEU A 903 40.97 32.30 12.64
N GLU A 904 41.71 33.18 13.30
CA GLU A 904 41.25 34.51 13.69
C GLU A 904 42.05 35.57 12.92
N GLY A 905 41.34 36.42 12.16
CA GLY A 905 41.95 37.53 11.45
C GLY A 905 41.93 38.81 12.29
N LYS A 906 43.09 39.42 12.53
CA LYS A 906 43.16 40.70 13.28
C LYS A 906 43.98 41.74 12.53
N LYS A 907 43.43 42.96 12.43
CA LYS A 907 44.15 44.15 11.97
C LYS A 907 44.92 44.73 13.15
N LYS A 908 46.24 44.62 13.15
CA LYS A 908 47.08 45.27 14.15
C LYS A 908 47.54 46.62 13.62
N ALA A 909 47.34 47.69 14.39
CA ALA A 909 47.86 48.99 14.03
C ALA A 909 49.38 49.00 14.22
N ILE A 910 50.13 49.25 13.16
CA ILE A 910 51.58 49.45 13.23
C ILE A 910 51.84 50.93 12.95
N THR A 911 52.55 51.58 13.87
CA THR A 911 53.01 52.95 13.68
C THR A 911 54.32 52.89 12.92
N ASN A 912 54.36 53.44 11.71
CA ASN A 912 55.59 53.48 10.92
C ASN A 912 56.57 54.44 11.62
N GLY A 913 57.66 53.88 12.17
CA GLY A 913 58.65 54.62 12.98
C GLY A 913 59.37 55.75 12.24
N VAL A 914 59.23 55.85 10.91
CA VAL A 914 59.87 56.88 10.08
C VAL A 914 58.89 57.98 9.65
N THR A 915 57.60 57.69 9.51
CA THR A 915 56.61 58.64 8.93
C THR A 915 55.45 58.99 9.86
N GLY A 916 55.33 58.35 11.03
CA GLY A 916 54.24 58.59 11.99
C GLY A 916 52.84 58.16 11.50
N LYS A 917 52.69 57.69 10.26
CA LYS A 917 51.43 57.16 9.73
C LYS A 917 51.08 55.82 10.39
N ARG A 918 49.86 55.72 10.93
CA ARG A 918 49.26 54.46 11.38
C ARG A 918 48.79 53.66 10.18
N ASN A 919 49.47 52.55 9.88
CA ASN A 919 48.99 51.56 8.92
C ASN A 919 48.47 50.35 9.69
N SER A 920 47.25 49.91 9.40
CA SER A 920 46.72 48.66 9.95
C SER A 920 47.15 47.51 9.07
N ILE A 921 47.84 46.52 9.62
CA ILE A 921 48.34 45.37 8.88
C ILE A 921 47.65 44.10 9.37
N TYR A 922 47.26 43.24 8.43
CA TYR A 922 46.51 42.02 8.72
C TYR A 922 47.47 40.92 9.19
N HIS A 923 47.05 40.17 10.21
CA HIS A 923 47.78 39.02 10.71
C HIS A 923 46.86 37.80 10.77
N PHE A 924 47.44 36.62 10.54
CA PHE A 924 46.84 35.35 10.86
C PHE A 924 47.17 34.96 12.31
N PHE A 925 46.17 34.46 13.02
CA PHE A 925 46.31 33.88 14.36
C PHE A 925 45.49 32.60 14.40
N ILE A 926 46.12 31.45 14.68
CA ILE A 926 45.40 30.18 14.84
C ILE A 926 45.31 29.87 16.33
N ASN A 927 44.11 30.01 16.88
CA ASN A 927 43.83 29.76 18.29
C ASN A 927 43.60 28.28 18.54
N THR A 928 44.39 27.68 19.44
CA THR A 928 44.25 26.27 19.85
C THR A 928 43.96 26.07 21.35
N THR A 929 43.82 27.17 22.10
CA THR A 929 43.69 27.15 23.57
C THR A 929 42.24 27.22 24.07
N GLY A 930 41.28 27.56 23.20
CA GLY A 930 39.86 27.66 23.54
C GLY A 930 39.46 28.89 24.37
N ALA A 931 40.41 29.78 24.71
CA ALA A 931 40.13 31.07 25.34
C ALA A 931 39.91 32.14 24.25
N PRO A 932 38.85 32.97 24.32
CA PRO A 932 38.69 34.08 23.40
C PRO A 932 39.85 35.07 23.56
N LEU A 933 40.36 35.59 22.44
CA LEU A 933 41.36 36.67 22.46
C LEU A 933 40.88 37.81 23.36
N ALA A 934 41.68 38.16 24.36
CA ALA A 934 41.41 39.31 25.22
C ALA A 934 41.18 40.57 24.36
N LYS A 935 40.15 41.35 24.71
CA LYS A 935 39.85 42.63 24.05
C LYS A 935 41.06 43.56 24.21
N GLU A 936 41.30 44.36 23.18
CA GLU A 936 42.46 45.26 23.04
C GLU A 936 42.47 46.44 24.06
N SER A 937 41.61 46.41 25.08
CA SER A 937 41.56 47.43 26.14
C SER A 937 42.58 47.23 27.26
N ASP A 938 43.20 46.04 27.38
CA ASP A 938 43.90 45.67 28.62
C ASP A 938 45.44 45.60 28.48
N LEU A 939 46.02 46.14 27.39
CA LEU A 939 47.48 46.13 27.14
C LEU A 939 48.12 47.51 26.92
N ILE A 940 47.45 48.60 27.34
CA ILE A 940 48.06 49.94 27.39
C ILE A 940 48.09 50.42 28.83
N GLU A 941 48.91 49.80 29.68
CA GLU A 941 49.26 50.40 30.96
C GLU A 941 50.56 49.81 31.52
N GLN A 942 51.69 50.11 30.86
CA GLN A 942 53.01 50.06 31.50
C GLN A 942 54.08 50.70 30.63
N THR A 943 54.00 52.02 30.42
CA THR A 943 55.16 52.94 30.29
C THR A 943 54.68 54.36 29.96
N ILE A 944 54.30 55.14 30.97
CA ILE A 944 54.46 56.61 30.90
C ILE A 944 55.01 57.07 32.25
N ALA A 945 56.29 57.46 32.21
CA ALA A 945 56.97 58.19 33.27
C ALA A 945 56.49 59.65 33.35
N LYS A 946 56.67 60.24 34.54
CA LYS A 946 56.25 61.56 35.02
C LYS A 946 56.31 62.74 34.02
N PRO A 947 55.41 63.74 34.18
CA PRO A 947 55.30 64.88 33.27
C PRO A 947 56.48 65.86 33.42
N LEU A 948 57.08 66.26 32.28
CA LEU A 948 57.97 67.41 32.20
C LEU A 948 57.15 68.67 31.86
N GLN A 949 57.38 69.73 32.63
CA GLN A 949 56.86 71.08 32.41
C GLN A 949 57.40 71.70 31.12
N LEU A 950 56.53 72.38 30.37
CA LEU A 950 56.86 73.16 29.18
C LEU A 950 57.44 74.54 29.56
N ASP A 951 58.55 74.92 28.93
CA ASP A 951 59.02 76.31 28.87
C ASP A 951 58.40 77.01 27.64
N PRO A 952 57.66 78.12 27.79
CA PRO A 952 56.93 78.76 26.69
C PRO A 952 57.78 79.58 25.69
N ASN A 953 59.11 79.64 25.80
CA ASN A 953 59.92 80.60 25.05
C ASN A 953 61.03 79.99 24.16
N LYS A 954 60.70 79.07 23.26
CA LYS A 954 61.60 78.73 22.14
C LYS A 954 60.91 78.85 20.78
N LYS A 955 61.33 79.87 20.03
CA LYS A 955 61.00 80.11 18.63
C LYS A 955 61.56 79.00 17.74
N ILE A 956 60.75 78.68 16.74
CA ILE A 956 61.03 77.90 15.54
C ILE A 956 62.18 78.55 14.78
N ASP A 957 63.16 77.75 14.35
CA ASP A 957 63.86 77.91 13.07
C ASP A 957 64.58 76.60 12.70
N ASP A 958 64.54 76.31 11.40
CA ASP A 958 65.35 75.36 10.63
C ASP A 958 65.21 73.84 10.83
N LEU A 959 64.46 73.22 9.92
CA LEU A 959 64.71 71.87 9.43
C LEU A 959 64.63 71.84 7.90
N PRO A 960 65.72 71.46 7.20
CA PRO A 960 65.64 70.77 5.93
C PRO A 960 65.48 69.26 6.17
N PHE A 961 64.73 68.61 5.26
CA PHE A 961 64.39 67.18 5.13
C PHE A 961 63.12 66.69 5.83
#